data_AF-A0A7C3CXA7-F1
#
_entry.id   AF-A0A7C3CXA7-F1
#
_cell.length_a   1.000
_cell.length_b   1.000
_cell.length_c   1.000
_cell.angle_alpha   90.00
_cell.angle_beta   90.00
_cell.angle_gamma   90.00
#
_symmetry.space_group_name_H-M   'P 1'
#
loop_
_entity.id
_entity.type
_entity.pdbx_description
1 polymer ?
#
loop_
_entity_poly.entity_id
_entity_poly.type
_entity_poly.pdbx_seq_one_letter_code
_entity_poly.pdbx_strand_id
1 'polypeptide(L)'
;MTKRNIALSLFLLFLILIGMQAAIVQAQPPHPPVLQEGPADGEQDLALRRDPQREARTAAALPSAVTPNPLVQQMIDQVDADTVYSMTGELTGEWAAIVGGSPYTITNRNTYGGDPIQHATQYVYEHFQADGLDASYHVWNGAGYPNVVGEITGLGRPDDIWLITAHLDDMPTNPIAPGADDNASGSTGVLLAAQIFGQYAWDCTLRFVTFTGEEQGLLGSDAYAQMAADNGDNILGVINLDMIAYNSDAYPILELHTRSGNTGDLAIANLFADVVDAYGLDLTPEIVQDGISASDHYSFWLRGYSAILAIEDFQDFTPYYHTVNDRLSTLDLDYYTEFIRAAVGTLAHTGCLLQDVGSLDGTVTDLSSGLPLSATITAQGSLAAIETTSDVSGYYTLTLPVDTYTLTAQAHLYGYYSATVTDVVVLTDTVTHQDLALDPYPTYVISGAVSETVTGAPLSATIETVACPDDECQAHIYAAASTDPVSGYYSLTLISGTYTLRVNAEGYRPLTRTVTVDRDQSQDFELAPQDCVLLVDDDGGDDAQAAYRAALEALNIEYATWTVEAQGTPTTSLMEQYRHVIWLTGDRYVNTLTSADRTALSAYLDGGGRLFLSGWGVGSDLDGTAFLSEYLHADYAGDGPWGSTEPLTGGGFLAGLPVSITIPVAQPA
;
A
#
# COMPACT_ATOMS: atom_id res chain seq x y z
N MET A 1 -29.73 88.93 -38.29
CA MET A 1 -29.67 87.49 -38.64
C MET A 1 -28.69 86.84 -37.68
N THR A 2 -29.10 86.73 -36.41
CA THR A 2 -29.69 85.52 -35.80
C THR A 2 -28.61 84.47 -35.58
N LYS A 3 -28.01 84.36 -34.39
CA LYS A 3 -28.54 83.61 -33.22
C LYS A 3 -29.17 82.24 -33.54
N ARG A 4 -28.94 81.71 -34.75
CA ARG A 4 -29.55 80.49 -35.29
C ARG A 4 -28.53 79.46 -35.81
N ASN A 5 -27.23 79.78 -35.78
CA ASN A 5 -26.16 78.84 -36.18
C ASN A 5 -25.26 78.35 -35.03
N ILE A 6 -25.40 78.90 -33.82
CA ILE A 6 -24.80 78.30 -32.61
C ILE A 6 -25.81 77.36 -31.93
N ALA A 7 -27.11 77.58 -32.15
CA ALA A 7 -28.16 76.66 -31.73
C ALA A 7 -28.19 75.37 -32.57
N LEU A 8 -27.75 75.38 -33.83
CA LEU A 8 -27.76 74.17 -34.67
C LEU A 8 -26.60 73.20 -34.38
N SER A 9 -25.45 73.70 -33.92
CA SER A 9 -24.37 72.84 -33.43
C SER A 9 -24.57 72.37 -31.98
N LEU A 10 -25.32 73.11 -31.15
CA LEU A 10 -25.72 72.62 -29.83
C LEU A 10 -26.93 71.66 -29.89
N PHE A 11 -27.84 71.79 -30.85
CA PHE A 11 -28.99 70.89 -30.99
C PHE A 11 -28.62 69.54 -31.64
N LEU A 12 -27.58 69.49 -32.48
CA LEU A 12 -27.04 68.23 -33.01
C LEU A 12 -26.18 67.49 -31.97
N LEU A 13 -25.56 68.20 -31.01
CA LEU A 13 -24.88 67.57 -29.87
C LEU A 13 -25.89 67.07 -28.80
N PHE A 14 -27.05 67.74 -28.67
CA PHE A 14 -28.11 67.35 -27.72
C PHE A 14 -29.00 66.20 -28.22
N LEU A 15 -29.16 66.03 -29.54
CA LEU A 15 -29.84 64.86 -30.12
C LEU A 15 -28.96 63.59 -30.18
N ILE A 16 -27.63 63.73 -30.08
CA ILE A 16 -26.71 62.60 -29.88
C ILE A 16 -26.66 62.22 -28.39
N LEU A 17 -26.87 63.16 -27.46
CA LEU A 17 -26.95 62.86 -26.02
C LEU A 17 -28.31 62.29 -25.57
N ILE A 18 -29.45 62.70 -26.16
CA ILE A 18 -30.77 62.14 -25.80
C ILE A 18 -31.04 60.80 -26.49
N GLY A 19 -30.37 60.50 -27.61
CA GLY A 19 -30.42 59.18 -28.24
C GLY A 19 -29.61 58.08 -27.53
N MET A 20 -28.76 58.45 -26.56
CA MET A 20 -27.95 57.51 -25.77
C MET A 20 -28.46 57.30 -24.33
N GLN A 21 -29.54 57.98 -23.92
CA GLN A 21 -30.12 57.88 -22.56
C GLN A 21 -31.47 57.13 -22.50
N ALA A 22 -31.87 56.43 -23.57
CA ALA A 22 -33.04 55.54 -23.58
C ALA A 22 -32.67 54.06 -23.82
N ALA A 23 -31.41 53.67 -23.59
CA ALA A 23 -30.93 52.30 -23.70
C ALA A 23 -30.09 51.85 -22.48
N ILE A 24 -30.27 52.50 -21.34
CA ILE A 24 -29.57 52.19 -20.08
C ILE A 24 -30.57 52.27 -18.91
N VAL A 25 -31.64 51.47 -18.98
CA VAL A 25 -32.46 51.01 -17.85
C VAL A 25 -33.06 49.68 -18.32
N GLN A 26 -32.93 48.62 -17.52
CA GLN A 26 -33.25 47.21 -17.79
C GLN A 26 -32.12 46.30 -18.29
N ALA A 27 -30.88 46.50 -17.84
CA ALA A 27 -30.03 45.34 -17.62
C ALA A 27 -30.38 44.79 -16.23
N GLN A 28 -31.13 43.71 -16.18
CA GLN A 28 -31.10 42.83 -15.00
C GLN A 28 -29.64 42.46 -14.72
N PRO A 29 -29.24 42.25 -13.45
CA PRO A 29 -27.93 41.64 -13.18
C PRO A 29 -27.81 40.37 -14.02
N PRO A 30 -26.61 40.03 -14.53
CA PRO A 30 -26.44 38.78 -15.25
C PRO A 30 -26.95 37.67 -14.33
N HIS A 31 -27.91 36.90 -14.83
CA HIS A 31 -28.20 35.61 -14.22
C HIS A 31 -26.87 34.85 -14.11
N PRO A 32 -26.63 34.12 -13.01
CA PRO A 32 -25.47 33.24 -12.94
C PRO A 32 -25.47 32.38 -14.21
N PRO A 33 -24.31 32.11 -14.83
CA PRO A 33 -24.27 31.20 -15.95
C PRO A 33 -24.91 29.89 -15.49
N VAL A 34 -26.03 29.55 -16.12
CA VAL A 34 -26.53 28.17 -16.11
C VAL A 34 -25.37 27.36 -16.64
N LEU A 35 -24.71 26.60 -15.77
CA LEU A 35 -23.79 25.56 -16.17
C LEU A 35 -24.58 24.70 -17.16
N GLN A 36 -24.13 24.68 -18.40
CA GLN A 36 -24.74 23.86 -19.43
C GLN A 36 -24.66 22.42 -18.93
N GLU A 37 -25.81 21.86 -18.56
CA GLU A 37 -25.97 20.43 -18.38
C GLU A 37 -25.43 19.74 -19.64
N GLY A 38 -24.28 19.07 -19.49
CA GLY A 38 -23.85 18.07 -20.46
C GLY A 38 -24.95 17.01 -20.58
N PRO A 39 -25.10 16.37 -21.75
CA PRO A 39 -26.23 15.48 -21.99
C PRO A 39 -26.30 14.40 -20.90
N ALA A 40 -27.46 14.33 -20.25
CA ALA A 40 -27.80 13.35 -19.24
C ALA A 40 -27.87 11.94 -19.83
N ASP A 41 -26.72 11.32 -20.08
CA ASP A 41 -26.61 9.87 -20.21
C ASP A 41 -26.40 9.29 -18.79
N GLY A 42 -27.40 9.47 -17.91
CA GLY A 42 -27.30 9.04 -16.51
C GLY A 42 -28.63 8.87 -15.76
N GLU A 43 -29.77 9.24 -16.36
CA GLU A 43 -31.08 9.13 -15.68
C GLU A 43 -31.52 7.68 -15.39
N GLN A 44 -30.86 6.67 -15.98
CA GLN A 44 -31.22 5.27 -15.73
C GLN A 44 -30.51 4.61 -14.52
N ASP A 45 -29.54 5.26 -13.87
CA ASP A 45 -28.82 4.68 -12.71
C ASP A 45 -29.07 5.39 -11.36
N LEU A 46 -29.73 6.56 -11.36
CA LEU A 46 -30.03 7.33 -10.13
C LEU A 46 -31.04 6.65 -9.20
N ALA A 47 -31.83 5.70 -9.71
CA ALA A 47 -32.82 4.96 -8.91
C ALA A 47 -32.19 3.84 -8.05
N LEU A 48 -30.94 3.45 -8.32
CA LEU A 48 -30.24 2.35 -7.63
C LEU A 48 -29.39 2.80 -6.43
N ARG A 49 -29.24 4.12 -6.19
CA ARG A 49 -28.30 4.67 -5.18
C ARG A 49 -28.91 5.43 -4.00
N ARG A 50 -30.24 5.58 -3.95
CA ARG A 50 -30.92 6.05 -2.73
C ARG A 50 -31.10 4.87 -1.80
N ASP A 51 -30.12 4.62 -0.94
CA ASP A 51 -30.31 3.74 0.21
C ASP A 51 -30.94 4.55 1.35
N PRO A 52 -32.26 4.47 1.61
CA PRO A 52 -32.90 5.23 2.68
C PRO A 52 -32.37 4.80 4.05
N GLN A 53 -31.70 3.65 4.14
CA GLN A 53 -31.06 3.20 5.37
C GLN A 53 -29.82 4.06 5.69
N ARG A 54 -29.09 4.61 4.70
CA ARG A 54 -27.97 5.53 4.95
C ARG A 54 -28.46 6.83 5.58
N GLU A 55 -29.46 7.46 4.96
CA GLU A 55 -30.08 8.70 5.47
C GLU A 55 -30.63 8.52 6.90
N ALA A 56 -31.32 7.40 7.14
CA ALA A 56 -31.86 7.07 8.46
C ALA A 56 -30.76 6.81 9.50
N ARG A 57 -29.62 6.21 9.10
CA ARG A 57 -28.45 6.01 9.98
C ARG A 57 -27.85 7.34 10.40
N THR A 58 -27.67 8.28 9.45
CA THR A 58 -27.19 9.64 9.74
C THR A 58 -28.10 10.33 10.74
N ALA A 59 -29.40 10.41 10.44
CA ALA A 59 -30.37 11.10 11.29
C ALA A 59 -30.48 10.46 12.68
N ALA A 60 -30.32 9.14 12.78
CA ALA A 60 -30.34 8.43 14.07
C ALA A 60 -29.04 8.59 14.88
N ALA A 61 -27.92 8.90 14.23
CA ALA A 61 -26.64 9.11 14.91
C ALA A 61 -26.55 10.49 15.59
N LEU A 62 -27.27 11.49 15.07
CA LEU A 62 -27.20 12.86 15.54
C LEU A 62 -28.15 13.12 16.73
N PRO A 63 -27.78 14.02 17.66
CA PRO A 63 -28.66 14.43 18.75
C PRO A 63 -29.85 15.22 18.20
N SER A 64 -31.01 15.09 18.86
CA SER A 64 -32.23 15.84 18.47
C SER A 64 -32.21 17.33 18.88
N ALA A 65 -31.23 17.73 19.69
CA ALA A 65 -30.98 19.10 20.13
C ALA A 65 -29.57 19.20 20.72
N VAL A 66 -28.91 20.35 20.56
CA VAL A 66 -27.59 20.61 21.13
C VAL A 66 -27.72 21.15 22.56
N THR A 67 -26.95 20.57 23.49
CA THR A 67 -26.73 21.13 24.83
C THR A 67 -25.26 21.53 24.94
N PRO A 68 -24.93 22.76 25.39
CA PRO A 68 -23.55 23.18 25.55
C PRO A 68 -22.74 22.21 26.40
N ASN A 69 -21.60 21.79 25.87
CA ASN A 69 -20.69 20.86 26.52
C ASN A 69 -19.37 21.59 26.85
N PRO A 70 -18.88 21.54 28.10
CA PRO A 70 -17.64 22.22 28.47
C PRO A 70 -16.40 21.80 27.67
N LEU A 71 -16.31 20.54 27.24
CA LEU A 71 -15.20 20.04 26.42
C LEU A 71 -15.29 20.57 24.99
N VAL A 72 -16.49 20.62 24.43
CA VAL A 72 -16.73 21.21 23.11
C VAL A 72 -16.53 22.73 23.14
N GLN A 73 -16.90 23.41 24.23
CA GLN A 73 -16.55 24.83 24.41
C GLN A 73 -15.03 25.03 24.39
N GLN A 74 -14.26 24.16 25.05
CA GLN A 74 -12.79 24.22 25.00
C GLN A 74 -12.24 23.98 23.59
N MET A 75 -12.89 23.16 22.77
CA MET A 75 -12.53 22.98 21.36
C MET A 75 -12.83 24.25 20.55
N ILE A 76 -14.02 24.82 20.72
CA ILE A 76 -14.44 26.07 20.07
C ILE A 76 -13.51 27.23 20.44
N ASP A 77 -13.14 27.35 21.72
CA ASP A 77 -12.28 28.41 22.25
C ASP A 77 -10.83 28.33 21.74
N GLN A 78 -10.40 27.18 21.20
CA GLN A 78 -9.08 27.03 20.56
C GLN A 78 -9.02 27.67 19.17
N VAL A 79 -10.16 27.93 18.54
CA VAL A 79 -10.22 28.65 17.26
C VAL A 79 -10.01 30.14 17.54
N ASP A 80 -8.79 30.62 17.24
CA ASP A 80 -8.35 32.00 17.44
C ASP A 80 -8.10 32.71 16.10
N ALA A 81 -8.50 33.98 16.02
CA ALA A 81 -8.44 34.78 14.80
C ALA A 81 -7.01 35.00 14.28
N ASP A 82 -6.01 35.11 15.16
CA ASP A 82 -4.61 35.29 14.73
C ASP A 82 -4.09 34.00 14.06
N THR A 83 -4.43 32.83 14.61
CA THR A 83 -4.07 31.54 14.00
C THR A 83 -4.79 31.33 12.67
N VAL A 84 -6.09 31.62 12.63
CA VAL A 84 -6.89 31.58 11.40
C VAL A 84 -6.26 32.46 10.30
N TYR A 85 -5.97 33.73 10.62
CA TYR A 85 -5.31 34.66 9.70
C TYR A 85 -3.91 34.17 9.27
N SER A 86 -3.12 33.66 10.22
CA SER A 86 -1.77 33.14 9.99
C SER A 86 -1.75 31.98 9.00
N MET A 87 -2.57 30.96 9.25
CA MET A 87 -2.61 29.73 8.45
C MET A 87 -3.21 29.98 7.05
N THR A 88 -4.25 30.81 6.96
CA THR A 88 -4.81 31.17 5.65
C THR A 88 -3.77 31.94 4.83
N GLY A 89 -3.02 32.87 5.40
CA GLY A 89 -1.98 33.60 4.65
C GLY A 89 -0.78 32.74 4.20
N GLU A 90 -0.52 31.61 4.85
CA GLU A 90 0.43 30.58 4.38
C GLU A 90 -0.09 29.88 3.12
N LEU A 91 -1.35 29.44 3.14
CA LEU A 91 -1.99 28.81 1.98
C LEU A 91 -2.11 29.76 0.80
N THR A 92 -2.41 31.04 1.04
CA THR A 92 -2.59 32.06 -0.02
C THR A 92 -1.27 32.65 -0.54
N GLY A 93 -0.14 32.27 0.04
CA GLY A 93 1.18 32.79 -0.34
C GLY A 93 1.40 34.27 -0.05
N GLU A 94 0.62 34.87 0.87
CA GLU A 94 0.89 36.23 1.36
C GLU A 94 2.21 36.25 2.19
N TRP A 95 2.53 35.12 2.81
CA TRP A 95 3.86 34.81 3.33
C TRP A 95 4.23 33.35 3.04
N ALA A 96 5.45 32.97 3.43
CA ALA A 96 5.95 31.61 3.23
C ALA A 96 5.43 30.68 4.33
N ALA A 97 4.98 29.50 3.92
CA ALA A 97 4.71 28.35 4.77
C ALA A 97 6.00 27.55 4.99
N ILE A 98 6.07 26.74 6.05
CA ILE A 98 7.13 25.73 6.19
C ILE A 98 6.66 24.44 5.51
N VAL A 99 7.37 24.01 4.47
CA VAL A 99 7.08 22.79 3.71
C VAL A 99 8.37 21.98 3.56
N GLY A 100 8.38 20.72 3.95
CA GLY A 100 9.59 19.88 3.95
C GLY A 100 10.70 20.43 4.84
N GLY A 101 10.32 21.15 5.91
CA GLY A 101 11.24 21.82 6.83
C GLY A 101 11.92 23.08 6.28
N SER A 102 11.51 23.59 5.12
CA SER A 102 12.04 24.83 4.52
C SER A 102 10.93 25.83 4.17
N PRO A 103 11.19 27.15 4.23
CA PRO A 103 10.20 28.14 3.80
C PRO A 103 9.88 28.03 2.31
N TYR A 104 8.59 27.98 1.97
CA TYR A 104 8.06 27.97 0.60
C TYR A 104 6.85 28.90 0.48
N THR A 105 6.78 29.70 -0.58
CA THR A 105 5.62 30.56 -0.85
C THR A 105 4.72 29.88 -1.87
N ILE A 106 3.52 29.50 -1.44
CA ILE A 106 2.50 28.87 -2.31
C ILE A 106 1.87 29.96 -3.18
N THR A 107 2.30 30.08 -4.43
CA THR A 107 1.84 31.17 -5.32
C THR A 107 0.45 30.95 -5.91
N ASN A 108 0.05 29.70 -6.05
CA ASN A 108 -1.26 29.23 -6.46
C ASN A 108 -1.42 27.77 -6.00
N ARG A 109 -2.64 27.28 -5.98
CA ARG A 109 -3.01 25.90 -5.63
C ARG A 109 -3.81 25.24 -6.75
N ASN A 110 -3.93 25.85 -7.92
CA ASN A 110 -4.53 25.21 -9.09
C ASN A 110 -4.01 23.77 -9.27
N THR A 111 -4.93 22.81 -9.44
CA THR A 111 -4.59 21.37 -9.49
C THR A 111 -3.55 21.02 -10.56
N TYR A 112 -3.51 21.77 -11.65
CA TYR A 112 -2.54 21.56 -12.74
C TYR A 112 -1.34 22.54 -12.67
N GLY A 113 -1.16 23.24 -11.55
CA GLY A 113 -0.13 24.24 -11.32
C GLY A 113 1.28 23.68 -11.16
N GLY A 114 1.45 22.37 -10.98
CA GLY A 114 2.75 21.71 -10.86
C GLY A 114 3.31 21.77 -9.43
N ASP A 115 4.45 22.40 -9.24
CA ASP A 115 5.14 22.45 -7.93
C ASP A 115 4.31 23.14 -6.83
N PRO A 116 3.61 24.27 -7.06
CA PRO A 116 2.88 24.96 -6.00
C PRO A 116 1.81 24.09 -5.31
N ILE A 117 0.95 23.41 -6.08
CA ILE A 117 -0.06 22.51 -5.52
C ILE A 117 0.55 21.27 -4.85
N GLN A 118 1.69 20.76 -5.33
CA GLN A 118 2.42 19.69 -4.62
C GLN A 118 2.92 20.14 -3.25
N HIS A 119 3.40 21.39 -3.14
CA HIS A 119 3.81 21.93 -1.84
C HIS A 119 2.61 22.26 -0.95
N ALA A 120 1.46 22.65 -1.52
CA ALA A 120 0.24 22.85 -0.76
C ALA A 120 -0.31 21.52 -0.19
N THR A 121 -0.35 20.44 -0.98
CA THR A 121 -0.76 19.12 -0.48
C THR A 121 0.25 18.57 0.53
N GLN A 122 1.55 18.80 0.32
CA GLN A 122 2.58 18.47 1.31
C GLN A 122 2.42 19.25 2.62
N TYR A 123 2.11 20.54 2.54
CA TYR A 123 1.85 21.39 3.71
C TYR A 123 0.69 20.83 4.56
N VAL A 124 -0.43 20.46 3.92
CA VAL A 124 -1.57 19.85 4.62
C VAL A 124 -1.20 18.50 5.24
N TYR A 125 -0.49 17.66 4.48
CA TYR A 125 -0.06 16.34 4.96
C TYR A 125 0.86 16.47 6.18
N GLU A 126 1.81 17.41 6.16
CA GLU A 126 2.73 17.67 7.27
C GLU A 126 2.00 18.19 8.52
N HIS A 127 0.93 18.98 8.36
CA HIS A 127 0.07 19.39 9.48
C HIS A 127 -0.64 18.19 10.11
N PHE A 128 -1.31 17.37 9.31
CA PHE A 128 -1.97 16.16 9.83
C PHE A 128 -1.00 15.22 10.55
N GLN A 129 0.21 15.03 10.01
CA GLN A 129 1.25 14.25 10.69
C GLN A 129 1.72 14.88 12.00
N ALA A 130 1.93 16.20 12.02
CA ALA A 130 2.36 16.94 13.20
C ALA A 130 1.32 16.86 14.33
N ASP A 131 0.04 16.81 13.97
CA ASP A 131 -1.09 16.68 14.89
C ASP A 131 -1.37 15.22 15.30
N GLY A 132 -0.57 14.26 14.80
CA GLY A 132 -0.63 12.85 15.21
C GLY A 132 -1.70 12.01 14.50
N LEU A 133 -2.28 12.51 13.40
CA LEU A 133 -3.27 11.80 12.60
C LEU A 133 -2.61 10.78 11.66
N ASP A 134 -3.36 9.77 11.25
CA ASP A 134 -2.97 8.91 10.12
C ASP A 134 -3.16 9.69 8.82
N ALA A 135 -2.08 10.32 8.36
CA ALA A 135 -2.06 11.14 7.17
C ALA A 135 -1.76 10.28 5.93
N SER A 136 -2.58 10.44 4.88
CA SER A 136 -2.42 9.73 3.61
C SER A 136 -2.78 10.59 2.40
N TYR A 137 -2.26 10.17 1.24
CA TYR A 137 -2.58 10.77 -0.05
C TYR A 137 -3.55 9.88 -0.83
N HIS A 138 -4.66 10.43 -1.29
CA HIS A 138 -5.56 9.78 -2.23
C HIS A 138 -5.30 10.31 -3.66
N VAL A 139 -4.57 9.52 -4.46
CA VAL A 139 -4.19 9.87 -5.84
C VAL A 139 -5.28 9.42 -6.81
N TRP A 140 -5.99 10.37 -7.44
CA TRP A 140 -7.16 10.07 -8.29
C TRP A 140 -6.91 10.10 -9.81
N ASN A 141 -5.81 10.69 -10.30
CA ASN A 141 -5.53 10.80 -11.75
C ASN A 141 -4.16 10.27 -12.19
N GLY A 142 -3.39 9.63 -11.31
CA GLY A 142 -2.03 9.16 -11.60
C GLY A 142 -1.01 10.26 -11.95
N ALA A 143 -1.39 11.54 -11.85
CA ALA A 143 -0.59 12.70 -12.23
C ALA A 143 0.10 13.41 -11.05
N GLY A 144 -0.04 12.89 -9.83
CA GLY A 144 0.69 13.38 -8.65
C GLY A 144 0.04 14.56 -7.91
N TYR A 145 -1.26 14.79 -8.09
CA TYR A 145 -2.03 15.83 -7.39
C TYR A 145 -3.07 15.18 -6.46
N PRO A 146 -2.65 14.61 -5.32
CA PRO A 146 -3.56 13.85 -4.46
C PRO A 146 -4.52 14.75 -3.69
N ASN A 147 -5.68 14.22 -3.30
CA ASN A 147 -6.36 14.73 -2.12
C ASN A 147 -5.52 14.35 -0.89
N VAL A 148 -5.64 15.12 0.18
CA VAL A 148 -4.95 14.81 1.45
C VAL A 148 -6.00 14.42 2.48
N VAL A 149 -5.77 13.30 3.16
CA VAL A 149 -6.67 12.74 4.17
C VAL A 149 -5.91 12.62 5.48
N GLY A 150 -6.43 13.22 6.54
CA GLY A 150 -6.03 12.93 7.93
C GLY A 150 -7.14 12.11 8.60
N GLU A 151 -6.79 10.99 9.21
CA GLU A 151 -7.76 10.13 9.92
C GLU A 151 -7.44 10.05 11.43
N ILE A 152 -8.51 10.14 12.25
CA ILE A 152 -8.52 9.71 13.64
C ILE A 152 -9.44 8.49 13.73
N THR A 153 -8.87 7.32 13.96
CA THR A 153 -9.65 6.07 14.07
C THR A 153 -10.48 6.04 15.37
N GLY A 154 -11.76 5.70 15.24
CA GLY A 154 -12.67 5.57 16.38
C GLY A 154 -12.35 4.39 17.29
N LEU A 155 -12.47 4.57 18.61
CA LEU A 155 -12.17 3.54 19.61
C LEU A 155 -13.29 2.51 19.80
N GLY A 156 -14.53 2.83 19.44
CA GLY A 156 -15.68 1.95 19.65
C GLY A 156 -16.35 1.49 18.36
N ARG A 157 -16.58 2.43 17.43
CA ARG A 157 -17.21 2.24 16.12
C ARG A 157 -16.27 2.73 15.00
N PRO A 158 -15.11 2.09 14.79
CA PRO A 158 -14.13 2.52 13.78
C PRO A 158 -14.67 2.53 12.35
N ASP A 159 -15.71 1.73 12.06
CA ASP A 159 -16.33 1.67 10.73
C ASP A 159 -17.32 2.83 10.47
N ASP A 160 -17.78 3.52 11.52
CA ASP A 160 -18.66 4.69 11.40
C ASP A 160 -17.81 5.94 11.18
N ILE A 161 -18.03 6.65 10.07
CA ILE A 161 -17.11 7.71 9.62
C ILE A 161 -17.85 9.06 9.49
N TRP A 162 -17.31 10.11 10.11
CA TRP A 162 -17.70 11.50 9.84
C TRP A 162 -16.59 12.25 9.11
N LEU A 163 -16.97 13.07 8.13
CA LEU A 163 -16.04 13.89 7.36
C LEU A 163 -16.27 15.38 7.59
N ILE A 164 -15.18 16.12 7.70
CA ILE A 164 -15.14 17.56 7.44
C ILE A 164 -14.17 17.81 6.29
N THR A 165 -14.63 18.54 5.28
CA THR A 165 -13.93 18.66 4.00
C THR A 165 -13.93 20.08 3.46
N ALA A 166 -12.97 20.35 2.58
CA ALA A 166 -12.89 21.54 1.74
C ALA A 166 -12.05 21.21 0.50
N HIS A 167 -12.10 21.99 -0.56
CA HIS A 167 -11.06 21.88 -1.59
C HIS A 167 -9.87 22.77 -1.27
N LEU A 168 -8.70 22.30 -1.72
CA LEU A 168 -7.41 22.94 -1.55
C LEU A 168 -7.04 23.75 -2.79
N ASP A 169 -7.47 23.32 -3.98
CA ASP A 169 -7.12 24.00 -5.21
C ASP A 169 -7.84 25.33 -5.39
N ASP A 170 -7.30 26.16 -6.28
CA ASP A 170 -7.80 27.51 -6.54
C ASP A 170 -7.87 27.85 -8.03
N MET A 171 -8.51 29.00 -8.27
CA MET A 171 -8.59 29.68 -9.55
C MET A 171 -8.22 31.17 -9.41
N PRO A 172 -7.77 31.83 -10.49
CA PRO A 172 -7.60 31.32 -11.85
C PRO A 172 -6.28 30.55 -12.05
N THR A 173 -6.07 29.95 -13.23
CA THR A 173 -4.80 29.29 -13.64
C THR A 173 -3.58 30.22 -13.78
N ASN A 174 -3.67 31.44 -13.23
CA ASN A 174 -2.61 32.42 -13.26
C ASN A 174 -1.43 31.97 -12.38
N PRO A 175 -0.21 32.49 -12.63
CA PRO A 175 0.95 32.19 -11.77
C PRO A 175 0.76 32.60 -10.31
N ILE A 176 -0.08 33.62 -10.07
CA ILE A 176 -0.49 34.06 -8.74
C ILE A 176 -2.01 33.96 -8.67
N ALA A 177 -2.51 33.08 -7.81
CA ALA A 177 -3.91 32.91 -7.47
C ALA A 177 -3.94 32.65 -5.96
N PRO A 178 -4.29 33.63 -5.13
CA PRO A 178 -4.21 33.41 -3.69
C PRO A 178 -5.39 32.55 -3.20
N GLY A 179 -6.59 32.68 -3.79
CA GLY A 179 -7.75 31.86 -3.43
C GLY A 179 -8.03 31.90 -1.93
N ALA A 180 -8.10 33.11 -1.36
CA ALA A 180 -8.13 33.29 0.10
C ALA A 180 -9.46 32.90 0.70
N ASP A 181 -10.54 33.38 0.10
CA ASP A 181 -11.88 32.95 0.42
C ASP A 181 -12.18 31.62 -0.27
N ASP A 182 -11.78 31.49 -1.54
CA ASP A 182 -12.04 30.31 -2.40
C ASP A 182 -10.74 29.55 -2.76
N ASN A 183 -10.36 28.49 -2.05
CA ASN A 183 -10.96 28.00 -0.79
C ASN A 183 -9.89 27.71 0.27
N ALA A 184 -8.92 28.61 0.41
CA ALA A 184 -8.00 28.58 1.56
C ALA A 184 -8.77 28.71 2.89
N SER A 185 -9.91 29.41 2.89
CA SER A 185 -10.77 29.58 4.07
C SER A 185 -11.29 28.24 4.62
N GLY A 186 -11.96 27.43 3.80
CA GLY A 186 -12.46 26.11 4.16
C GLY A 186 -11.32 25.14 4.49
N SER A 187 -10.25 25.15 3.68
CA SER A 187 -9.06 24.31 3.94
C SER A 187 -8.39 24.61 5.28
N THR A 188 -8.33 25.89 5.69
CA THR A 188 -7.83 26.26 7.02
C THR A 188 -8.77 25.77 8.12
N GLY A 189 -10.09 25.84 7.91
CA GLY A 189 -11.08 25.27 8.83
C GLY A 189 -10.90 23.76 9.05
N VAL A 190 -10.62 23.00 7.98
CA VAL A 190 -10.31 21.56 8.05
C VAL A 190 -9.01 21.31 8.84
N LEU A 191 -7.95 22.07 8.58
CA LEU A 191 -6.67 21.95 9.28
C LEU A 191 -6.81 22.23 10.78
N LEU A 192 -7.52 23.30 11.15
CA LEU A 192 -7.76 23.65 12.55
C LEU A 192 -8.63 22.61 13.25
N ALA A 193 -9.66 22.10 12.57
CA ALA A 193 -10.45 21.00 13.11
C ALA A 193 -9.58 19.76 13.35
N ALA A 194 -8.70 19.39 12.43
CA ALA A 194 -7.78 18.26 12.62
C ALA A 194 -6.85 18.47 13.83
N GLN A 195 -6.23 19.64 13.93
CA GLN A 195 -5.34 20.02 15.04
C GLN A 195 -6.05 19.95 16.40
N ILE A 196 -7.27 20.49 16.49
CA ILE A 196 -8.04 20.49 17.73
C ILE A 196 -8.47 19.08 18.08
N PHE A 197 -8.99 18.32 17.12
CA PHE A 197 -9.60 17.02 17.37
C PHE A 197 -8.57 15.92 17.65
N GLY A 198 -7.34 16.03 17.13
CA GLY A 198 -6.23 15.12 17.43
C GLY A 198 -5.83 15.09 18.92
N GLN A 199 -6.28 16.07 19.71
CA GLN A 199 -6.05 16.14 21.16
C GLN A 199 -7.07 15.33 21.98
N TYR A 200 -8.10 14.76 21.33
CA TYR A 200 -9.23 14.09 21.99
C TYR A 200 -9.45 12.67 21.46
N ALA A 201 -10.23 11.90 22.21
CA ALA A 201 -10.61 10.54 21.84
C ALA A 201 -12.03 10.49 21.30
N TRP A 202 -12.24 9.63 20.30
CA TRP A 202 -13.47 9.55 19.55
C TRP A 202 -13.98 8.11 19.49
N ASP A 203 -15.29 7.93 19.62
CA ASP A 203 -15.99 6.66 19.51
C ASP A 203 -16.01 6.19 18.05
N CYS A 204 -16.25 7.11 17.12
CA CYS A 204 -16.27 6.86 15.69
C CYS A 204 -15.06 7.48 14.98
N THR A 205 -14.82 7.06 13.74
CA THR A 205 -13.70 7.57 12.92
C THR A 205 -14.02 8.95 12.36
N LEU A 206 -13.05 9.85 12.46
CA LEU A 206 -13.12 11.19 11.86
C LEU A 206 -12.11 11.31 10.72
N ARG A 207 -12.55 11.83 9.58
CA ARG A 207 -11.69 12.13 8.43
C ARG A 207 -11.72 13.61 8.09
N PHE A 208 -10.53 14.19 7.98
CA PHE A 208 -10.29 15.56 7.56
C PHE A 208 -9.74 15.48 6.14
N VAL A 209 -10.48 16.00 5.16
CA VAL A 209 -10.12 15.81 3.74
C VAL A 209 -10.03 17.14 3.02
N THR A 210 -8.87 17.42 2.42
CA THR A 210 -8.72 18.52 1.47
C THR A 210 -8.66 17.98 0.06
N PHE A 211 -9.61 18.35 -0.79
CA PHE A 211 -9.72 17.86 -2.17
C PHE A 211 -8.89 18.69 -3.15
N THR A 212 -8.38 18.06 -4.20
CA THR A 212 -7.87 18.76 -5.38
C THR A 212 -8.78 18.50 -6.57
N GLY A 213 -8.84 19.43 -7.51
CA GLY A 213 -9.60 19.28 -8.75
C GLY A 213 -11.05 19.68 -8.64
N GLU A 214 -11.46 20.37 -7.57
CA GLU A 214 -12.80 20.94 -7.42
C GLU A 214 -13.07 21.89 -8.59
N GLU A 215 -12.13 22.81 -8.80
CA GLU A 215 -12.21 23.88 -9.79
C GLU A 215 -12.08 23.38 -11.24
N GLN A 216 -11.86 22.08 -11.39
CA GLN A 216 -11.82 21.38 -12.68
C GLN A 216 -12.98 20.41 -12.85
N GLY A 217 -14.01 20.54 -12.01
CA GLY A 217 -15.24 19.78 -12.04
C GLY A 217 -15.28 18.65 -11.02
N LEU A 218 -14.97 18.95 -9.76
CA LEU A 218 -15.12 18.04 -8.60
C LEU A 218 -14.30 16.74 -8.73
N LEU A 219 -13.17 16.77 -9.45
CA LEU A 219 -12.48 15.55 -9.86
C LEU A 219 -11.95 14.73 -8.68
N GLY A 220 -11.38 15.40 -7.68
CA GLY A 220 -10.84 14.72 -6.50
C GLY A 220 -11.91 14.18 -5.57
N SER A 221 -12.98 14.95 -5.30
CA SER A 221 -14.07 14.50 -4.43
C SER A 221 -14.93 13.43 -5.10
N ASP A 222 -15.18 13.49 -6.41
CA ASP A 222 -15.91 12.44 -7.14
C ASP A 222 -15.16 11.12 -7.07
N ALA A 223 -13.84 11.14 -7.31
CA ALA A 223 -13.00 9.95 -7.21
C ALA A 223 -12.95 9.40 -5.77
N TYR A 224 -12.81 10.27 -4.76
CA TYR A 224 -12.78 9.84 -3.37
C TYR A 224 -14.12 9.26 -2.91
N ALA A 225 -15.24 9.93 -3.22
CA ALA A 225 -16.58 9.45 -2.88
C ALA A 225 -16.91 8.15 -3.60
N GLN A 226 -16.44 7.99 -4.85
CA GLN A 226 -16.55 6.74 -5.60
C GLN A 226 -15.75 5.61 -4.93
N MET A 227 -14.49 5.84 -4.59
CA MET A 227 -13.66 4.88 -3.86
C MET A 227 -14.32 4.46 -2.53
N ALA A 228 -14.80 5.42 -1.74
CA ALA A 228 -15.48 5.14 -0.47
C ALA A 228 -16.75 4.30 -0.69
N ALA A 229 -17.54 4.58 -1.73
CA ALA A 229 -18.71 3.78 -2.08
C ALA A 229 -18.34 2.36 -2.52
N ASP A 230 -17.27 2.20 -3.32
CA ASP A 230 -16.78 0.90 -3.80
C ASP A 230 -16.22 0.04 -2.65
N ASN A 231 -15.56 0.67 -1.66
CA ASN A 231 -15.09 0.02 -0.43
C ASN A 231 -16.23 -0.34 0.53
N GLY A 232 -17.40 0.29 0.38
CA GLY A 232 -18.54 0.11 1.28
C GLY A 232 -18.42 0.91 2.58
N ASP A 233 -17.61 1.97 2.61
CA ASP A 233 -17.39 2.83 3.78
C ASP A 233 -18.74 3.30 4.37
N ASN A 234 -18.88 3.22 5.69
CA ASN A 234 -20.08 3.69 6.38
C ASN A 234 -19.93 5.16 6.80
N ILE A 235 -19.85 6.05 5.81
CA ILE A 235 -19.86 7.50 6.03
C ILE A 235 -21.24 7.92 6.54
N LEU A 236 -21.29 8.34 7.80
CA LEU A 236 -22.48 8.85 8.48
C LEU A 236 -22.83 10.26 8.02
N GLY A 237 -21.84 11.11 7.73
CA GLY A 237 -22.13 12.39 7.12
C GLY A 237 -20.88 13.20 6.78
N VAL A 238 -21.09 14.23 5.96
CA VAL A 238 -20.04 15.11 5.44
C VAL A 238 -20.43 16.58 5.67
N ILE A 239 -19.53 17.35 6.27
CA ILE A 239 -19.61 18.80 6.38
C ILE A 239 -18.58 19.38 5.40
N ASN A 240 -19.05 19.88 4.26
CA ASN A 240 -18.18 20.54 3.29
C ASN A 240 -18.15 22.05 3.55
N LEU A 241 -16.95 22.60 3.70
CA LEU A 241 -16.68 24.02 3.88
C LEU A 241 -16.17 24.60 2.57
N ASP A 242 -16.87 25.59 2.05
CA ASP A 242 -16.47 26.28 0.82
C ASP A 242 -16.85 27.75 0.91
N MET A 243 -15.88 28.64 0.74
CA MET A 243 -16.03 30.10 0.87
C MET A 243 -16.70 30.48 2.20
N ILE A 244 -15.92 30.45 3.28
CA ILE A 244 -16.42 30.65 4.65
C ILE A 244 -15.90 31.94 5.29
N ALA A 245 -15.39 32.90 4.51
CA ALA A 245 -14.64 34.02 5.05
C ALA A 245 -15.01 35.41 4.51
N TYR A 246 -15.90 35.54 3.52
CA TYR A 246 -16.36 36.85 3.08
C TYR A 246 -17.73 37.22 3.68
N ASN A 247 -17.76 38.40 4.29
CA ASN A 247 -18.97 39.08 4.72
C ASN A 247 -18.70 40.59 4.60
N SER A 248 -19.48 41.29 3.78
CA SER A 248 -19.31 42.71 3.46
C SER A 248 -20.35 43.60 4.13
N ASP A 249 -21.41 43.00 4.67
CA ASP A 249 -22.47 43.69 5.37
C ASP A 249 -22.56 43.36 6.87
N ALA A 250 -23.65 43.77 7.52
CA ALA A 250 -23.82 43.67 8.97
C ALA A 250 -24.63 42.43 9.40
N TYR A 251 -24.97 41.55 8.46
CA TYR A 251 -25.73 40.33 8.67
C TYR A 251 -24.81 39.14 8.41
N PRO A 252 -24.26 38.48 9.44
CA PRO A 252 -23.33 37.37 9.28
C PRO A 252 -24.08 36.09 8.86
N ILE A 253 -24.72 36.13 7.70
CA ILE A 253 -25.52 35.05 7.15
C ILE A 253 -24.58 34.01 6.55
N LEU A 254 -24.88 32.75 6.84
CA LEU A 254 -24.29 31.61 6.15
C LEU A 254 -25.41 30.70 5.65
N GLU A 255 -25.20 30.03 4.51
CA GLU A 255 -26.13 29.10 3.93
C GLU A 255 -25.70 27.64 4.17
N LEU A 256 -26.67 26.81 4.58
CA LEU A 256 -26.52 25.36 4.76
C LEU A 256 -27.35 24.65 3.69
N HIS A 257 -26.69 24.24 2.61
CA HIS A 257 -27.34 23.61 1.46
C HIS A 257 -27.56 22.11 1.69
N THR A 258 -28.79 21.66 1.46
CA THR A 258 -29.22 20.26 1.62
C THR A 258 -30.02 19.80 0.40
N ARG A 259 -30.14 18.48 0.17
CA ARG A 259 -31.09 17.97 -0.83
C ARG A 259 -32.52 18.07 -0.33
N SER A 260 -33.42 18.39 -1.25
CA SER A 260 -34.85 18.41 -0.96
C SER A 260 -35.35 17.05 -0.45
N GLY A 261 -35.91 17.07 0.77
CA GLY A 261 -36.50 15.90 1.42
C GLY A 261 -35.52 14.87 1.98
N ASN A 262 -34.20 15.12 1.94
CA ASN A 262 -33.21 14.21 2.55
C ASN A 262 -33.11 14.46 4.05
N THR A 263 -33.47 13.45 4.85
CA THR A 263 -33.53 13.61 6.32
C THR A 263 -32.16 13.64 7.00
N GLY A 264 -31.14 13.01 6.41
CA GLY A 264 -29.78 13.03 6.95
C GLY A 264 -29.08 14.37 6.69
N ASP A 265 -29.18 14.92 5.48
CA ASP A 265 -28.63 16.25 5.15
C ASP A 265 -29.26 17.32 6.06
N LEU A 266 -30.58 17.28 6.21
CA LEU A 266 -31.31 18.20 7.08
C LEU A 266 -30.92 18.04 8.56
N ALA A 267 -30.64 16.81 9.02
CA ALA A 267 -30.18 16.60 10.38
C ALA A 267 -28.79 17.22 10.63
N ILE A 268 -27.87 17.14 9.67
CA ILE A 268 -26.55 17.78 9.76
C ILE A 268 -26.70 19.32 9.74
N ALA A 269 -27.53 19.87 8.86
CA ALA A 269 -27.77 21.31 8.79
C ALA A 269 -28.44 21.85 10.07
N ASN A 270 -29.42 21.13 10.63
CA ASN A 270 -30.03 21.52 11.90
C ASN A 270 -29.02 21.43 13.05
N LEU A 271 -28.16 20.41 13.08
CA LEU A 271 -27.09 20.32 14.09
C LEU A 271 -26.17 21.54 14.02
N PHE A 272 -25.78 21.96 12.82
CA PHE A 272 -24.94 23.15 12.63
C PHE A 272 -25.63 24.41 13.15
N ALA A 273 -26.90 24.62 12.79
CA ALA A 273 -27.68 25.75 13.28
C ALA A 273 -27.88 25.72 14.81
N ASP A 274 -28.16 24.55 15.37
CA ASP A 274 -28.31 24.36 16.82
C ASP A 274 -26.98 24.63 17.57
N VAL A 275 -25.83 24.32 16.97
CA VAL A 275 -24.51 24.65 17.54
C VAL A 275 -24.30 26.16 17.58
N VAL A 276 -24.60 26.87 16.49
CA VAL A 276 -24.53 28.34 16.46
C VAL A 276 -25.35 28.95 17.60
N ASP A 277 -26.60 28.52 17.74
CA ASP A 277 -27.51 28.99 18.80
C ASP A 277 -27.01 28.59 20.21
N ALA A 278 -26.58 27.34 20.40
CA ALA A 278 -26.22 26.82 21.72
C ALA A 278 -24.95 27.45 22.29
N TYR A 279 -23.98 27.76 21.42
CA TYR A 279 -22.71 28.38 21.81
C TYR A 279 -22.71 29.90 21.67
N GLY A 280 -23.78 30.49 21.13
CA GLY A 280 -23.94 31.93 20.99
C GLY A 280 -22.93 32.54 20.01
N LEU A 281 -22.67 31.83 18.91
CA LEU A 281 -21.76 32.27 17.84
C LEU A 281 -22.42 33.38 17.03
N ASP A 282 -21.65 34.36 16.57
CA ASP A 282 -22.18 35.55 15.86
C ASP A 282 -22.43 35.25 14.37
N LEU A 283 -23.36 34.33 14.13
CA LEU A 283 -23.74 33.83 12.80
C LEU A 283 -25.26 33.70 12.69
N THR A 284 -25.78 33.80 11.47
CA THR A 284 -27.20 33.58 11.17
C THR A 284 -27.35 32.48 10.11
N PRO A 285 -27.51 31.21 10.53
CA PRO A 285 -27.63 30.09 9.59
C PRO A 285 -28.96 30.09 8.84
N GLU A 286 -28.91 29.97 7.52
CA GLU A 286 -30.06 29.78 6.65
C GLU A 286 -30.01 28.40 5.97
N ILE A 287 -30.99 27.54 6.25
CA ILE A 287 -31.04 26.20 5.66
C ILE A 287 -31.76 26.25 4.30
N VAL A 288 -31.03 25.92 3.24
CA VAL A 288 -31.53 25.87 1.86
C VAL A 288 -31.86 24.42 1.49
N GLN A 289 -33.15 24.06 1.56
CA GLN A 289 -33.66 22.68 1.34
C GLN A 289 -33.89 22.29 -0.13
N ASP A 290 -33.20 22.96 -1.05
CA ASP A 290 -33.03 22.57 -2.46
C ASP A 290 -31.72 23.21 -2.92
N GLY A 291 -30.66 22.80 -2.22
CA GLY A 291 -29.35 23.43 -2.30
C GLY A 291 -28.65 23.19 -3.63
N ILE A 292 -27.60 23.98 -3.86
CA ILE A 292 -26.80 23.89 -5.08
C ILE A 292 -25.96 22.62 -5.12
N SER A 293 -25.53 22.24 -6.33
CA SER A 293 -24.67 21.09 -6.62
C SER A 293 -23.28 21.52 -7.10
N ALA A 294 -22.76 22.60 -6.54
CA ALA A 294 -21.62 23.35 -7.11
C ALA A 294 -20.31 23.21 -6.33
N SER A 295 -20.20 22.25 -5.41
CA SER A 295 -18.99 21.99 -4.61
C SER A 295 -18.93 20.50 -4.22
N ASP A 296 -17.89 20.09 -3.49
CA ASP A 296 -17.51 18.70 -3.25
C ASP A 296 -18.57 17.86 -2.51
N HIS A 297 -19.46 18.46 -1.73
CA HIS A 297 -20.60 17.77 -1.10
C HIS A 297 -21.47 17.04 -2.14
N TYR A 298 -21.54 17.56 -3.37
CA TYR A 298 -22.31 16.98 -4.45
C TYR A 298 -21.79 15.58 -4.86
N SER A 299 -20.48 15.38 -4.83
CA SER A 299 -19.86 14.08 -5.10
C SER A 299 -20.38 12.99 -4.16
N PHE A 300 -20.59 13.34 -2.88
CA PHE A 300 -21.18 12.46 -1.87
C PHE A 300 -22.69 12.26 -2.07
N TRP A 301 -23.41 13.31 -2.47
CA TRP A 301 -24.83 13.20 -2.82
C TRP A 301 -25.07 12.20 -3.97
N LEU A 302 -24.22 12.19 -4.99
CA LEU A 302 -24.28 11.25 -6.11
C LEU A 302 -24.10 9.78 -5.68
N ARG A 303 -23.45 9.54 -4.52
CA ARG A 303 -23.21 8.22 -3.95
C ARG A 303 -24.19 7.86 -2.82
N GLY A 304 -25.17 8.72 -2.54
CA GLY A 304 -26.21 8.47 -1.55
C GLY A 304 -25.78 8.70 -0.10
N TYR A 305 -24.61 9.31 0.13
CA TYR A 305 -24.20 9.77 1.46
C TYR A 305 -24.94 11.05 1.84
N SER A 306 -25.16 11.25 3.14
CA SER A 306 -25.66 12.53 3.65
C SER A 306 -24.53 13.53 3.76
N ALA A 307 -24.76 14.74 3.24
CA ALA A 307 -23.76 15.79 3.19
C ALA A 307 -24.43 17.17 3.15
N ILE A 308 -23.74 18.16 3.70
CA ILE A 308 -24.11 19.58 3.54
C ILE A 308 -22.96 20.35 2.90
N LEU A 309 -23.31 21.42 2.20
CA LEU A 309 -22.40 22.52 1.93
C LEU A 309 -22.72 23.63 2.93
N ALA A 310 -21.72 24.04 3.69
CA ALA A 310 -21.74 25.26 4.50
C ALA A 310 -20.89 26.31 3.77
N ILE A 311 -21.53 27.42 3.41
CA ILE A 311 -20.98 28.48 2.55
C ILE A 311 -21.51 29.84 3.01
N GLU A 312 -20.81 30.91 2.68
CA GLU A 312 -21.29 32.29 2.87
C GLU A 312 -22.57 32.63 2.08
N ASP A 313 -23.16 33.78 2.42
CA ASP A 313 -24.41 34.27 1.84
C ASP A 313 -24.29 34.56 0.34
N PHE A 314 -25.14 33.91 -0.48
CA PHE A 314 -25.19 34.17 -1.92
C PHE A 314 -25.70 35.58 -2.27
N GLN A 315 -26.39 36.26 -1.34
CA GLN A 315 -26.83 37.65 -1.51
C GLN A 315 -25.72 38.67 -1.20
N ASP A 316 -24.66 38.26 -0.51
CA ASP A 316 -23.45 39.03 -0.21
C ASP A 316 -22.18 38.36 -0.78
N PHE A 317 -22.32 37.78 -1.97
CA PHE A 317 -21.25 37.00 -2.59
C PHE A 317 -19.99 37.83 -2.90
N THR A 318 -18.81 37.27 -2.59
CA THR A 318 -17.52 37.94 -2.82
C THR A 318 -17.34 38.43 -4.27
N PRO A 319 -16.98 39.71 -4.50
CA PRO A 319 -16.70 40.22 -5.85
C PRO A 319 -15.32 39.80 -6.37
N TYR A 320 -14.55 39.08 -5.57
CA TYR A 320 -13.17 38.67 -5.86
C TYR A 320 -13.04 37.22 -6.33
N TYR A 321 -14.14 36.47 -6.31
CA TYR A 321 -14.26 35.07 -6.75
C TYR A 321 -13.51 34.81 -8.08
N HIS A 322 -12.67 33.78 -8.10
CA HIS A 322 -11.86 33.37 -9.25
C HIS A 322 -10.97 34.47 -9.83
N THR A 323 -10.51 35.39 -8.98
CA THR A 323 -9.57 36.44 -9.39
C THR A 323 -8.31 36.46 -8.55
N VAL A 324 -7.24 37.05 -9.09
CA VAL A 324 -5.98 37.28 -8.38
C VAL A 324 -6.08 38.26 -7.18
N ASN A 325 -7.28 38.82 -6.97
CA ASN A 325 -7.60 39.74 -5.88
C ASN A 325 -8.37 39.07 -4.74
N ASP A 326 -8.77 37.80 -4.89
CA ASP A 326 -9.22 37.02 -3.74
C ASP A 326 -8.02 36.84 -2.82
N ARG A 327 -7.99 37.61 -1.73
CA ARG A 327 -6.80 37.85 -0.90
C ARG A 327 -7.20 37.92 0.55
N LEU A 328 -6.25 37.64 1.43
CA LEU A 328 -6.48 37.70 2.87
C LEU A 328 -7.04 39.06 3.35
N SER A 329 -6.71 40.16 2.66
CA SER A 329 -7.22 41.50 2.95
C SER A 329 -8.70 41.73 2.63
N THR A 330 -9.34 40.81 1.89
CA THR A 330 -10.76 40.90 1.52
C THR A 330 -11.67 40.14 2.47
N LEU A 331 -11.11 39.34 3.39
CA LEU A 331 -11.87 38.51 4.31
C LEU A 331 -12.41 39.32 5.50
N ASP A 332 -13.55 38.91 6.03
CA ASP A 332 -14.06 39.32 7.34
C ASP A 332 -13.62 38.29 8.39
N LEU A 333 -12.57 38.64 9.14
CA LEU A 333 -11.96 37.71 10.09
C LEU A 333 -12.86 37.34 11.28
N ASP A 334 -13.76 38.23 11.70
CA ASP A 334 -14.65 37.94 12.82
C ASP A 334 -15.69 36.89 12.37
N TYR A 335 -16.34 37.14 11.23
CA TYR A 335 -17.26 36.18 10.59
C TYR A 335 -16.59 34.83 10.31
N TYR A 336 -15.41 34.86 9.70
CA TYR A 336 -14.64 33.67 9.36
C TYR A 336 -14.27 32.82 10.58
N THR A 337 -13.81 33.46 11.65
CA THR A 337 -13.44 32.76 12.90
C THR A 337 -14.66 32.10 13.54
N GLU A 338 -15.80 32.80 13.58
CA GLU A 338 -17.05 32.23 14.07
C GLU A 338 -17.54 31.06 13.21
N PHE A 339 -17.35 31.12 11.88
CA PHE A 339 -17.72 30.02 10.98
C PHE A 339 -16.92 28.75 11.31
N ILE A 340 -15.59 28.87 11.47
CA ILE A 340 -14.75 27.72 11.85
C ILE A 340 -15.17 27.19 13.23
N ARG A 341 -15.49 28.06 14.19
CA ARG A 341 -16.03 27.66 15.51
C ARG A 341 -17.31 26.84 15.38
N ALA A 342 -18.23 27.26 14.50
CA ALA A 342 -19.47 26.54 14.24
C ALA A 342 -19.20 25.16 13.62
N ALA A 343 -18.30 25.07 12.64
CA ALA A 343 -17.91 23.81 12.00
C ALA A 343 -17.26 22.83 13.01
N VAL A 344 -16.33 23.32 13.83
CA VAL A 344 -15.70 22.58 14.95
C VAL A 344 -16.76 22.09 15.94
N GLY A 345 -17.64 22.97 16.41
CA GLY A 345 -18.70 22.61 17.33
C GLY A 345 -19.67 21.56 16.75
N THR A 346 -19.96 21.65 15.45
CA THR A 346 -20.85 20.72 14.73
C THR A 346 -20.24 19.33 14.68
N LEU A 347 -18.98 19.21 14.23
CA LEU A 347 -18.31 17.90 14.17
C LEU A 347 -18.18 17.26 15.57
N ALA A 348 -17.91 18.07 16.60
CA ALA A 348 -17.80 17.59 17.98
C ALA A 348 -19.14 17.07 18.56
N HIS A 349 -20.27 17.59 18.07
CA HIS A 349 -21.63 17.19 18.47
C HIS A 349 -22.25 16.06 17.63
N THR A 350 -21.48 15.43 16.75
CA THR A 350 -21.92 14.25 15.96
C THR A 350 -22.21 13.00 16.79
N GLY A 351 -22.01 13.06 18.11
CA GLY A 351 -22.23 11.95 19.04
C GLY A 351 -21.02 11.02 19.18
N CYS A 352 -19.87 11.39 18.62
CA CYS A 352 -18.65 10.58 18.68
C CYS A 352 -17.65 10.99 19.77
N LEU A 353 -17.80 12.15 20.40
CA LEU A 353 -16.86 12.61 21.42
C LEU A 353 -16.90 11.73 22.68
N LEU A 354 -15.78 11.10 23.02
CA LEU A 354 -15.62 10.37 24.28
C LEU A 354 -15.14 11.31 25.38
N GLN A 355 -15.93 11.46 26.44
CA GLN A 355 -15.64 12.35 27.57
C GLN A 355 -14.97 11.63 28.75
N ASP A 356 -15.32 10.37 28.96
CA ASP A 356 -14.80 9.54 30.05
C ASP A 356 -13.70 8.64 29.51
N VAL A 357 -12.49 9.18 29.41
CA VAL A 357 -11.28 8.44 29.02
C VAL A 357 -10.19 8.53 30.06
N GLY A 358 -9.35 7.50 30.13
CA GLY A 358 -8.12 7.47 30.94
C GLY A 358 -6.97 6.90 30.13
N SER A 359 -5.76 6.98 30.69
CA SER A 359 -4.57 6.37 30.09
C SER A 359 -4.24 5.06 30.80
N LEU A 360 -3.76 4.10 30.03
CA LEU A 360 -3.19 2.85 30.51
C LEU A 360 -1.78 2.72 29.95
N ASP A 361 -0.79 2.59 30.82
CA ASP A 361 0.61 2.40 30.43
C ASP A 361 1.25 1.25 31.20
N GLY A 362 2.45 0.88 30.78
CA GLY A 362 3.22 -0.17 31.43
C GLY A 362 4.40 -0.61 30.59
N THR A 363 5.05 -1.69 31.03
CA THR A 363 6.15 -2.31 30.31
C THR A 363 5.89 -3.77 29.99
N VAL A 364 6.36 -4.22 28.83
CA VAL A 364 6.39 -5.63 28.44
C VAL A 364 7.81 -6.16 28.58
N THR A 365 8.00 -7.22 29.38
CA THR A 365 9.32 -7.76 29.71
C THR A 365 9.38 -9.28 29.58
N ASP A 366 10.58 -9.81 29.36
CA ASP A 366 10.89 -11.22 29.53
C ASP A 366 10.83 -11.56 31.03
N LEU A 367 9.96 -12.51 31.40
CA LEU A 367 9.73 -12.93 32.79
C LEU A 367 11.00 -13.47 33.46
N SER A 368 11.91 -14.07 32.69
CA SER A 368 13.13 -14.70 33.18
C SER A 368 14.30 -13.71 33.32
N SER A 369 14.49 -12.81 32.35
CA SER A 369 15.64 -11.91 32.30
C SER A 369 15.33 -10.49 32.74
N GLY A 370 14.06 -10.09 32.74
CA GLY A 370 13.59 -8.72 32.96
C GLY A 370 13.93 -7.76 31.83
N LEU A 371 14.41 -8.26 30.68
CA LEU A 371 14.72 -7.42 29.52
C LEU A 371 13.42 -6.99 28.81
N PRO A 372 13.41 -5.78 28.23
CA PRO A 372 12.24 -5.28 27.52
C PRO A 372 11.95 -6.07 26.24
N LEU A 373 10.67 -6.20 25.91
CA LEU A 373 10.19 -6.90 24.71
C LEU A 373 9.33 -5.99 23.84
N SER A 374 9.57 -6.06 22.53
CA SER A 374 8.64 -5.57 21.50
C SER A 374 7.46 -6.53 21.41
N ALA A 375 6.25 -6.03 21.62
CA ALA A 375 5.03 -6.82 21.67
C ALA A 375 3.83 -6.01 21.17
N THR A 376 2.80 -6.71 20.71
CA THR A 376 1.45 -6.15 20.56
C THR A 376 0.71 -6.34 21.87
N ILE A 377 0.06 -5.28 22.36
CA ILE A 377 -0.81 -5.29 23.54
C ILE A 377 -2.23 -5.04 23.05
N THR A 378 -3.13 -5.97 23.34
CA THR A 378 -4.56 -5.88 23.03
C THR A 378 -5.33 -5.64 24.33
N ALA A 379 -6.08 -4.55 24.41
CA ALA A 379 -6.99 -4.21 25.50
C ALA A 379 -8.43 -4.49 25.08
N GLN A 380 -9.04 -5.52 25.69
CA GLN A 380 -10.44 -5.88 25.44
C GLN A 380 -11.33 -5.39 26.60
N GLY A 381 -12.20 -4.44 26.30
CA GLY A 381 -13.26 -3.95 27.20
C GLY A 381 -14.65 -4.33 26.70
N SER A 382 -15.63 -3.48 26.98
CA SER A 382 -17.02 -3.58 26.47
C SER A 382 -17.18 -3.11 25.03
N LEU A 383 -16.28 -2.23 24.55
CA LEU A 383 -16.18 -1.81 23.16
C LEU A 383 -15.26 -2.74 22.35
N ALA A 384 -14.95 -2.35 21.12
CA ALA A 384 -13.96 -3.02 20.27
C ALA A 384 -12.61 -3.14 20.99
N ALA A 385 -11.84 -4.18 20.64
CA ALA A 385 -10.49 -4.35 21.16
C ALA A 385 -9.60 -3.22 20.62
N ILE A 386 -8.83 -2.60 21.50
CA ILE A 386 -7.89 -1.54 21.14
C ILE A 386 -6.48 -2.10 21.28
N GLU A 387 -5.65 -1.92 20.25
CA GLU A 387 -4.29 -2.45 20.21
C GLU A 387 -3.25 -1.34 20.21
N THR A 388 -2.10 -1.62 20.81
CA THR A 388 -0.89 -0.81 20.69
C THR A 388 0.33 -1.72 20.60
N THR A 389 1.49 -1.14 20.30
CA THR A 389 2.77 -1.86 20.35
C THR A 389 3.69 -1.21 21.38
N SER A 390 4.47 -2.03 22.07
CA SER A 390 5.52 -1.51 22.95
C SER A 390 6.70 -0.99 22.13
N ASP A 391 7.36 0.05 22.65
CA ASP A 391 8.57 0.61 22.07
C ASP A 391 9.82 -0.25 22.36
N VAL A 392 10.99 0.23 21.95
CA VAL A 392 12.28 -0.45 22.17
C VAL A 392 12.67 -0.62 23.64
N SER A 393 12.05 0.15 24.54
CA SER A 393 12.20 0.02 26.00
C SER A 393 11.15 -0.89 26.61
N GLY A 394 10.29 -1.51 25.79
CA GLY A 394 9.17 -2.33 26.22
C GLY A 394 7.99 -1.51 26.74
N TYR A 395 8.08 -0.17 26.73
CA TYR A 395 7.03 0.70 27.24
C TYR A 395 5.88 0.79 26.25
N TYR A 396 4.65 0.76 26.75
CA TYR A 396 3.44 0.97 25.96
C TYR A 396 2.51 1.97 26.65
N THR A 397 1.66 2.62 25.87
CA THR A 397 0.60 3.49 26.35
C THR A 397 -0.64 3.37 25.46
N LEU A 398 -1.80 3.50 26.07
CA LEU A 398 -3.13 3.48 25.46
C LEU A 398 -3.98 4.58 26.06
N THR A 399 -4.74 5.29 25.24
CA THR A 399 -5.89 6.08 25.70
C THR A 399 -7.13 5.23 25.52
N LEU A 400 -7.86 4.98 26.62
CA LEU A 400 -8.98 4.05 26.64
C LEU A 400 -10.21 4.73 27.26
N PRO A 401 -11.42 4.41 26.79
CA PRO A 401 -12.65 4.68 27.54
C PRO A 401 -12.58 4.15 28.98
N VAL A 402 -13.34 4.75 29.87
CA VAL A 402 -13.51 4.21 31.23
C VAL A 402 -14.21 2.87 31.17
N ASP A 403 -13.48 1.82 31.54
CA ASP A 403 -13.98 0.45 31.58
C ASP A 403 -13.05 -0.45 32.41
N THR A 404 -13.43 -1.71 32.53
CA THR A 404 -12.58 -2.80 33.01
C THR A 404 -12.11 -3.65 31.83
N TYR A 405 -10.79 -3.75 31.67
CA TYR A 405 -10.13 -4.39 30.54
C TYR A 405 -9.51 -5.73 30.90
N THR A 406 -9.49 -6.62 29.91
CA THR A 406 -8.56 -7.74 29.84
C THR A 406 -7.44 -7.37 28.86
N LEU A 407 -6.21 -7.34 29.35
CA LEU A 407 -5.02 -7.09 28.54
C LEU A 407 -4.38 -8.40 28.11
N THR A 408 -3.99 -8.50 26.86
CA THR A 408 -3.16 -9.58 26.34
C THR A 408 -1.94 -9.01 25.64
N ALA A 409 -0.74 -9.45 26.02
CA ALA A 409 0.50 -9.11 25.32
C ALA A 409 1.06 -10.31 24.56
N GLN A 410 1.47 -10.08 23.32
CA GLN A 410 2.12 -11.06 22.45
C GLN A 410 3.41 -10.47 21.89
N ALA A 411 4.56 -11.07 22.22
CA ALA A 411 5.85 -10.65 21.68
C ALA A 411 5.89 -10.82 20.16
N HIS A 412 6.49 -9.85 19.46
CA HIS A 412 6.81 -9.96 18.04
C HIS A 412 7.96 -10.94 17.80
N LEU A 413 8.85 -11.07 18.78
CA LEU A 413 9.91 -12.08 18.76
C LEU A 413 9.32 -13.46 19.03
N TYR A 414 9.56 -14.40 18.11
CA TYR A 414 9.19 -15.79 18.30
C TYR A 414 9.93 -16.37 19.51
N GLY A 415 9.22 -17.14 20.35
CA GLY A 415 9.82 -17.74 21.55
C GLY A 415 9.21 -17.31 22.88
N TYR A 416 8.04 -16.68 22.91
CA TYR A 416 7.32 -16.35 24.14
C TYR A 416 5.86 -16.82 24.13
N TYR A 417 5.36 -17.24 25.30
CA TYR A 417 3.92 -17.37 25.55
C TYR A 417 3.30 -15.97 25.67
N SER A 418 2.05 -15.81 25.26
CA SER A 418 1.30 -14.59 25.56
C SER A 418 1.04 -14.46 27.06
N ALA A 419 0.99 -13.22 27.54
CA ALA A 419 0.60 -12.90 28.91
C ALA A 419 -0.79 -12.25 28.91
N THR A 420 -1.65 -12.66 29.82
CA THR A 420 -3.00 -12.08 29.98
C THR A 420 -3.22 -11.62 31.42
N VAL A 421 -3.74 -10.40 31.59
CA VAL A 421 -4.14 -9.82 32.88
C VAL A 421 -5.59 -9.35 32.76
N THR A 422 -6.46 -9.82 33.66
CA THR A 422 -7.86 -9.42 33.72
C THR A 422 -8.08 -8.33 34.76
N ASP A 423 -9.27 -7.72 34.72
CA ASP A 423 -9.76 -6.80 35.76
C ASP A 423 -8.92 -5.51 35.89
N VAL A 424 -8.33 -5.03 34.78
CA VAL A 424 -7.58 -3.77 34.73
C VAL A 424 -8.56 -2.62 34.58
N VAL A 425 -8.77 -1.84 35.64
CA VAL A 425 -9.76 -0.76 35.67
C VAL A 425 -9.12 0.56 35.22
N VAL A 426 -9.66 1.16 34.15
CA VAL A 426 -9.30 2.52 33.69
C VAL A 426 -10.36 3.50 34.18
N LEU A 427 -9.93 4.64 34.74
CA LEU A 427 -10.81 5.69 35.27
C LEU A 427 -10.55 7.03 34.56
N THR A 428 -11.56 7.90 34.53
CA THR A 428 -11.49 9.21 33.86
C THR A 428 -10.32 10.03 34.39
N ASP A 429 -9.54 10.63 33.49
CA ASP A 429 -8.40 11.51 33.80
C ASP A 429 -7.35 10.88 34.74
N THR A 430 -7.20 9.55 34.70
CA THR A 430 -6.18 8.82 35.46
C THR A 430 -5.24 8.05 34.55
N VAL A 431 -4.02 7.82 35.04
CA VAL A 431 -3.07 6.86 34.46
C VAL A 431 -3.12 5.58 35.27
N THR A 432 -3.48 4.48 34.62
CA THR A 432 -3.45 3.13 35.17
C THR A 432 -2.15 2.47 34.73
N HIS A 433 -1.33 2.05 35.68
CA HIS A 433 -0.07 1.36 35.41
C HIS A 433 -0.26 -0.16 35.47
N GLN A 434 0.09 -0.88 34.40
CA GLN A 434 0.01 -2.34 34.34
C GLN A 434 1.20 -2.94 33.58
N ASP A 435 2.14 -3.58 34.27
CA ASP A 435 3.23 -4.30 33.61
C ASP A 435 2.80 -5.71 33.16
N LEU A 436 3.40 -6.19 32.08
CA LEU A 436 3.18 -7.51 31.49
C LEU A 436 4.52 -8.24 31.36
N ALA A 437 4.62 -9.45 31.91
CA ALA A 437 5.82 -10.28 31.81
C ALA A 437 5.50 -11.57 31.05
N LEU A 438 6.22 -11.80 29.95
CA LEU A 438 6.02 -12.94 29.06
C LEU A 438 7.00 -14.05 29.39
N ASP A 439 6.50 -15.28 29.50
CA ASP A 439 7.31 -16.46 29.77
C ASP A 439 7.95 -16.95 28.45
N PRO A 440 9.30 -17.04 28.36
CA PRO A 440 9.93 -17.63 27.18
C PRO A 440 9.63 -19.13 27.07
N TYR A 441 9.44 -19.62 25.84
CA TYR A 441 9.40 -21.06 25.59
C TYR A 441 10.73 -21.69 26.03
N PRO A 442 10.70 -22.90 26.62
CA PRO A 442 11.90 -23.65 26.88
C PRO A 442 12.71 -23.84 25.60
N THR A 443 14.02 -23.59 25.67
CA THR A 443 14.95 -23.89 24.58
C THR A 443 15.77 -25.14 24.89
N TYR A 444 16.10 -25.88 23.84
CA TYR A 444 16.88 -27.12 23.92
C TYR A 444 17.88 -27.19 22.78
N VAL A 445 18.99 -27.90 23.03
CA VAL A 445 20.06 -28.09 22.05
C VAL A 445 19.84 -29.37 21.25
N ILE A 446 19.84 -29.26 19.93
CA ILE A 446 20.00 -30.40 19.02
C ILE A 446 21.40 -30.34 18.42
N SER A 447 22.18 -31.39 18.64
CA SER A 447 23.53 -31.52 18.10
C SER A 447 23.71 -32.87 17.41
N GLY A 448 24.76 -33.03 16.61
CA GLY A 448 25.08 -34.31 16.00
C GLY A 448 26.21 -34.16 15.00
N ALA A 449 26.46 -35.20 14.22
CA ALA A 449 27.39 -35.16 13.10
C ALA A 449 26.70 -35.46 11.77
N VAL A 450 27.23 -34.85 10.70
CA VAL A 450 26.87 -35.19 9.32
C VAL A 450 28.03 -35.94 8.69
N SER A 451 27.75 -37.13 8.15
CA SER A 451 28.76 -38.00 7.53
C SER A 451 28.29 -38.60 6.20
N GLU A 452 29.24 -39.12 5.44
CA GLU A 452 29.01 -39.79 4.17
C GLU A 452 28.61 -41.25 4.37
N THR A 453 27.55 -41.71 3.69
CA THR A 453 26.97 -43.06 3.88
C THR A 453 27.92 -44.23 3.57
N VAL A 454 28.94 -44.06 2.71
CA VAL A 454 29.84 -45.17 2.32
C VAL A 454 31.13 -45.19 3.14
N THR A 455 31.85 -44.07 3.23
CA THR A 455 33.14 -44.02 3.93
C THR A 455 33.00 -43.66 5.41
N GLY A 456 31.86 -43.09 5.83
CA GLY A 456 31.68 -42.51 7.16
C GLY A 456 32.49 -41.22 7.36
N ALA A 457 33.05 -40.64 6.29
CA ALA A 457 33.80 -39.39 6.39
C ALA A 457 32.89 -38.24 6.84
N PRO A 458 33.36 -37.35 7.72
CA PRO A 458 32.61 -36.16 8.11
C PRO A 458 32.40 -35.23 6.92
N LEU A 459 31.22 -34.61 6.85
CA LEU A 459 30.84 -33.71 5.76
C LEU A 459 30.76 -32.26 6.23
N SER A 460 31.21 -31.35 5.37
CA SER A 460 30.90 -29.92 5.46
C SER A 460 29.48 -29.71 4.91
N ALA A 461 28.52 -29.41 5.76
CA ALA A 461 27.10 -29.38 5.48
C ALA A 461 26.42 -28.19 6.17
N THR A 462 25.23 -27.84 5.70
CA THR A 462 24.31 -26.93 6.39
C THR A 462 23.10 -27.70 6.91
N ILE A 463 22.67 -27.37 8.13
CA ILE A 463 21.44 -27.86 8.74
C ILE A 463 20.55 -26.66 8.98
N GLU A 464 19.31 -26.73 8.54
CA GLU A 464 18.32 -25.66 8.74
C GLU A 464 16.95 -26.24 9.11
N THR A 465 16.19 -25.52 9.92
CA THR A 465 14.79 -25.85 10.16
C THR A 465 13.94 -25.32 9.01
N VAL A 466 13.15 -26.17 8.37
CA VAL A 466 12.20 -25.77 7.33
C VAL A 466 10.76 -25.97 7.79
N ALA A 467 9.91 -24.98 7.52
CA ALA A 467 8.48 -25.02 7.86
C ALA A 467 7.70 -26.00 6.96
N CYS A 468 8.18 -26.26 5.74
CA CYS A 468 7.63 -27.23 4.80
C CYS A 468 8.75 -28.10 4.19
N PRO A 469 8.53 -29.40 3.88
CA PRO A 469 9.56 -30.28 3.34
C PRO A 469 9.88 -30.08 1.84
N ASP A 470 9.09 -29.30 1.12
CA ASP A 470 9.17 -29.09 -0.33
C ASP A 470 9.54 -27.64 -0.70
N ASP A 471 10.10 -27.46 -1.91
CA ASP A 471 10.53 -26.16 -2.45
C ASP A 471 9.36 -25.28 -2.95
N GLU A 472 8.09 -25.73 -2.79
CA GLU A 472 6.89 -25.01 -3.22
C GLU A 472 6.40 -23.96 -2.21
N CYS A 473 6.89 -23.95 -0.97
CA CYS A 473 6.48 -22.99 0.06
C CYS A 473 7.59 -21.98 0.38
N GLN A 474 7.23 -20.74 0.77
CA GLN A 474 8.20 -19.78 1.29
C GLN A 474 8.78 -20.34 2.61
N ALA A 475 9.99 -20.91 2.53
CA ALA A 475 10.65 -21.52 3.67
C ALA A 475 11.02 -20.46 4.72
N HIS A 476 10.30 -20.43 5.83
CA HIS A 476 10.73 -19.68 7.02
C HIS A 476 11.77 -20.51 7.78
N ILE A 477 13.00 -20.01 7.85
CA ILE A 477 14.11 -20.66 8.57
C ILE A 477 14.17 -20.09 9.98
N TYR A 478 13.77 -20.90 10.97
CA TYR A 478 13.84 -20.52 12.38
C TYR A 478 15.27 -20.56 12.94
N ALA A 479 16.08 -21.51 12.49
CA ALA A 479 17.50 -21.60 12.83
C ALA A 479 18.28 -22.38 11.77
N ALA A 480 19.57 -22.08 11.65
CA ALA A 480 20.52 -22.80 10.80
C ALA A 480 21.89 -22.91 11.46
N ALA A 481 22.64 -23.95 11.11
CA ALA A 481 24.01 -24.20 11.53
C ALA A 481 24.82 -24.82 10.39
N SER A 482 26.11 -24.54 10.36
CA SER A 482 27.06 -25.27 9.52
C SER A 482 27.80 -26.30 10.36
N THR A 483 28.15 -27.43 9.76
CA THR A 483 29.00 -28.41 10.41
C THR A 483 30.46 -27.93 10.47
N ASP A 484 31.20 -28.41 11.46
CA ASP A 484 32.65 -28.36 11.46
C ASP A 484 33.21 -29.30 10.37
N PRO A 485 34.05 -28.82 9.43
CA PRO A 485 34.51 -29.63 8.30
C PRO A 485 35.39 -30.83 8.66
N VAL A 486 35.94 -30.88 9.89
CA VAL A 486 36.86 -31.94 10.34
C VAL A 486 36.11 -33.04 11.07
N SER A 487 35.07 -32.70 11.82
CA SER A 487 34.31 -33.63 12.66
C SER A 487 32.90 -33.90 12.16
N GLY A 488 32.38 -33.07 11.24
CA GLY A 488 31.00 -33.11 10.78
C GLY A 488 30.01 -32.59 11.83
N TYR A 489 30.49 -32.08 12.97
CA TYR A 489 29.66 -31.73 14.11
C TYR A 489 28.84 -30.45 13.87
N TYR A 490 27.58 -30.44 14.26
CA TYR A 490 26.72 -29.26 14.30
C TYR A 490 25.99 -29.14 15.65
N SER A 491 25.48 -27.94 15.92
CA SER A 491 24.64 -27.66 17.10
C SER A 491 23.63 -26.55 16.78
N LEU A 492 22.38 -26.77 17.12
CA LEU A 492 21.26 -25.84 17.01
C LEU A 492 20.61 -25.67 18.38
N THR A 493 20.19 -24.45 18.72
CA THR A 493 19.33 -24.20 19.88
C THR A 493 17.94 -23.85 19.36
N LEU A 494 16.94 -24.63 19.72
CA LEU A 494 15.57 -24.51 19.24
C LEU A 494 14.61 -24.41 20.43
N ILE A 495 13.51 -23.68 20.27
CA ILE A 495 12.44 -23.73 21.27
C ILE A 495 11.76 -25.11 21.24
N SER A 496 11.03 -25.46 22.29
CA SER A 496 10.28 -26.71 22.34
C SER A 496 9.25 -26.79 21.21
N GLY A 497 9.28 -27.85 20.40
CA GLY A 497 8.39 -27.97 19.23
C GLY A 497 8.76 -29.13 18.31
N THR A 498 8.04 -29.28 17.19
CA THR A 498 8.39 -30.25 16.16
C THR A 498 8.88 -29.52 14.91
N TYR A 499 10.07 -29.90 14.44
CA TYR A 499 10.75 -29.26 13.32
C TYR A 499 11.10 -30.27 12.25
N THR A 500 11.13 -29.84 10.99
CA THR A 500 11.80 -30.59 9.92
C THR A 500 13.18 -30.00 9.73
N LEU A 501 14.23 -30.78 10.02
CA LEU A 501 15.61 -30.42 9.74
C LEU A 501 15.94 -30.83 8.31
N ARG A 502 16.36 -29.88 7.48
CA ARG A 502 16.92 -30.12 6.15
C ARG A 502 18.44 -30.03 6.23
N VAL A 503 19.12 -31.04 5.68
CA VAL A 503 20.58 -31.14 5.68
C VAL A 503 21.07 -31.19 4.24
N ASN A 504 21.95 -30.25 3.90
CA ASN A 504 22.50 -30.09 2.56
C ASN A 504 24.04 -30.12 2.61
N ALA A 505 24.65 -30.85 1.69
CA ALA A 505 26.09 -30.84 1.45
C ALA A 505 26.38 -30.95 -0.05
N GLU A 506 27.37 -30.23 -0.54
CA GLU A 506 27.73 -30.21 -1.96
C GLU A 506 28.13 -31.61 -2.46
N GLY A 507 27.54 -32.07 -3.57
CA GLY A 507 27.78 -33.39 -4.13
C GLY A 507 27.05 -34.54 -3.43
N TYR A 508 26.11 -34.24 -2.52
CA TYR A 508 25.31 -35.22 -1.80
C TYR A 508 23.82 -34.94 -1.91
N ARG A 509 23.01 -36.00 -1.94
CA ARG A 509 21.55 -35.88 -1.93
C ARG A 509 21.09 -35.26 -0.60
N PRO A 510 20.31 -34.17 -0.61
CA PRO A 510 19.72 -33.60 0.59
C PRO A 510 18.90 -34.60 1.40
N LEU A 511 18.87 -34.42 2.71
CA LEU A 511 18.06 -35.24 3.61
C LEU A 511 17.21 -34.35 4.52
N THR A 512 15.93 -34.69 4.66
CA THR A 512 15.05 -34.08 5.65
C THR A 512 14.70 -35.07 6.76
N ARG A 513 14.59 -34.57 8.00
CA ARG A 513 14.16 -35.36 9.16
C ARG A 513 13.27 -34.52 10.06
N THR A 514 12.10 -35.03 10.40
CA THR A 514 11.27 -34.46 11.46
C THR A 514 11.82 -34.85 12.83
N VAL A 515 12.02 -33.86 13.70
CA VAL A 515 12.52 -34.03 15.06
C VAL A 515 11.63 -33.24 16.03
N THR A 516 11.21 -33.90 17.12
CA THR A 516 10.52 -33.23 18.23
C THR A 516 11.55 -32.80 19.26
N VAL A 517 11.68 -31.49 19.45
CA VAL A 517 12.54 -30.81 20.43
C VAL A 517 11.75 -30.67 21.73
N ASP A 518 12.00 -31.53 22.71
CA ASP A 518 11.43 -31.45 24.07
C ASP A 518 12.49 -31.61 25.17
N ARG A 519 13.74 -31.77 24.77
CA ARG A 519 14.95 -31.93 25.59
C ARG A 519 16.19 -31.75 24.72
N ASP A 520 17.35 -31.57 25.34
CA ASP A 520 18.63 -31.68 24.65
C ASP A 520 18.79 -33.09 24.06
N GLN A 521 19.14 -33.18 22.78
CA GLN A 521 19.25 -34.46 22.08
C GLN A 521 20.25 -34.48 20.94
N SER A 522 20.68 -35.69 20.59
CA SER A 522 21.57 -35.93 19.46
C SER A 522 20.78 -36.36 18.22
N GLN A 523 21.13 -35.82 17.05
CA GLN A 523 20.57 -36.22 15.77
C GLN A 523 21.66 -36.26 14.70
N ASP A 524 22.13 -37.46 14.36
CA ASP A 524 23.10 -37.63 13.29
C ASP A 524 22.43 -37.75 11.91
N PHE A 525 23.17 -37.40 10.87
CA PHE A 525 22.73 -37.49 9.48
C PHE A 525 23.79 -38.17 8.63
N GLU A 526 23.35 -39.07 7.76
CA GLU A 526 24.20 -39.71 6.77
C GLU A 526 23.69 -39.34 5.38
N LEU A 527 24.52 -38.70 4.57
CA LEU A 527 24.15 -38.28 3.21
C LEU A 527 24.74 -39.23 2.17
N ALA A 528 23.94 -39.55 1.15
CA ALA A 528 24.36 -40.36 0.02
C ALA A 528 24.98 -39.47 -1.07
N PRO A 529 26.11 -39.87 -1.68
CA PRO A 529 26.66 -39.16 -2.83
C PRO A 529 25.62 -38.99 -3.94
N GLN A 530 25.63 -37.84 -4.59
CA GLN A 530 24.77 -37.53 -5.71
C GLN A 530 25.40 -38.03 -7.01
N ASP A 531 24.64 -38.75 -7.84
CA ASP A 531 25.12 -39.27 -9.13
C ASP A 531 25.01 -38.18 -10.21
N CYS A 532 25.82 -37.12 -10.18
CA CYS A 532 25.77 -36.07 -11.20
C CYS A 532 26.26 -36.59 -12.57
N VAL A 533 25.51 -36.28 -13.62
CA VAL A 533 25.86 -36.60 -15.03
C VAL A 533 26.51 -35.38 -15.69
N LEU A 534 27.59 -35.58 -16.45
CA LEU A 534 28.09 -34.56 -17.38
C LEU A 534 27.55 -34.85 -18.78
N LEU A 535 26.72 -33.95 -19.31
CA LEU A 535 26.19 -33.98 -20.66
C LEU A 535 27.09 -33.13 -21.57
N VAL A 536 27.90 -33.79 -22.39
CA VAL A 536 28.87 -33.18 -23.29
C VAL A 536 28.29 -33.09 -24.70
N ASP A 537 28.34 -31.88 -25.23
CA ASP A 537 27.90 -31.47 -26.56
C ASP A 537 29.11 -31.22 -27.47
N ASP A 538 29.30 -32.13 -28.43
CA ASP A 538 30.42 -32.14 -29.37
C ASP A 538 29.94 -32.28 -30.83
N ASP A 539 28.72 -31.81 -31.14
CA ASP A 539 28.19 -31.83 -32.50
C ASP A 539 28.39 -30.50 -33.25
N GLY A 540 28.47 -29.37 -32.54
CA GLY A 540 28.57 -28.03 -33.15
C GLY A 540 27.44 -27.73 -34.13
N GLY A 541 26.27 -28.34 -33.91
CA GLY A 541 25.13 -28.37 -34.83
C GLY A 541 23.78 -28.29 -34.12
N ASP A 542 22.75 -28.95 -34.67
CA ASP A 542 21.39 -28.96 -34.12
C ASP A 542 21.34 -29.64 -32.74
N ASP A 543 20.45 -29.18 -31.84
CA ASP A 543 20.37 -29.57 -30.42
C ASP A 543 19.97 -31.05 -30.19
N ALA A 544 20.91 -31.97 -30.42
CA ALA A 544 20.75 -33.40 -30.13
C ALA A 544 20.55 -33.68 -28.63
N GLN A 545 20.95 -32.74 -27.77
CA GLN A 545 20.90 -32.84 -26.32
C GLN A 545 19.48 -32.69 -25.76
N ALA A 546 18.56 -32.03 -26.48
CA ALA A 546 17.20 -31.76 -26.00
C ALA A 546 16.46 -33.03 -25.52
N ALA A 547 16.57 -34.13 -26.27
CA ALA A 547 15.96 -35.40 -25.90
C ALA A 547 16.60 -36.02 -24.65
N TYR A 548 17.91 -35.85 -24.47
CA TYR A 548 18.66 -36.33 -23.31
C TYR A 548 18.36 -35.50 -22.06
N ARG A 549 18.30 -34.17 -22.18
CA ARG A 549 17.87 -33.27 -21.09
C ARG A 549 16.46 -33.62 -20.62
N ALA A 550 15.51 -33.76 -21.55
CA ALA A 550 14.15 -34.17 -21.23
C ALA A 550 14.08 -35.54 -20.53
N ALA A 551 14.92 -36.50 -20.92
CA ALA A 551 14.99 -37.80 -20.26
C ALA A 551 15.59 -37.71 -18.83
N LEU A 552 16.65 -36.92 -18.65
CA LEU A 552 17.30 -36.72 -17.34
C LEU A 552 16.37 -35.98 -16.37
N GLU A 553 15.68 -34.94 -16.85
CA GLU A 553 14.67 -34.19 -16.10
C GLU A 553 13.49 -35.08 -15.70
N ALA A 554 12.95 -35.90 -16.62
CA ALA A 554 11.88 -36.84 -16.33
C ALA A 554 12.27 -37.90 -15.29
N LEU A 555 13.55 -38.22 -15.17
CA LEU A 555 14.11 -39.16 -14.19
C LEU A 555 14.56 -38.48 -12.88
N ASN A 556 14.44 -37.15 -12.79
CA ASN A 556 14.96 -36.33 -11.69
C ASN A 556 16.45 -36.57 -11.43
N ILE A 557 17.24 -36.62 -12.50
CA ILE A 557 18.70 -36.77 -12.48
C ILE A 557 19.31 -35.40 -12.79
N GLU A 558 20.08 -34.85 -11.85
CA GLU A 558 20.82 -33.62 -12.07
C GLU A 558 22.00 -33.84 -13.03
N TYR A 559 22.22 -32.87 -13.89
CA TYR A 559 23.27 -32.90 -14.90
C TYR A 559 23.90 -31.51 -15.09
N ALA A 560 25.19 -31.52 -15.44
CA ALA A 560 25.89 -30.35 -15.95
C ALA A 560 26.05 -30.48 -17.46
N THR A 561 26.07 -29.35 -18.19
CA THR A 561 26.28 -29.34 -19.64
C THR A 561 27.67 -28.80 -19.98
N TRP A 562 28.30 -29.37 -21.01
CA TRP A 562 29.59 -28.89 -21.52
C TRP A 562 29.59 -28.83 -23.04
N THR A 563 29.87 -27.66 -23.62
CA THR A 563 29.91 -27.48 -25.09
C THR A 563 31.34 -27.43 -25.58
N VAL A 564 31.77 -28.46 -26.30
CA VAL A 564 33.14 -28.63 -26.79
C VAL A 564 33.53 -27.51 -27.77
N GLU A 565 32.62 -27.06 -28.63
CA GLU A 565 32.92 -25.97 -29.57
C GLU A 565 33.25 -24.65 -28.85
N ALA A 566 32.58 -24.38 -27.74
CA ALA A 566 32.78 -23.15 -26.97
C ALA A 566 33.92 -23.27 -25.95
N GLN A 567 34.14 -24.46 -25.39
CA GLN A 567 34.97 -24.65 -24.19
C GLN A 567 36.18 -25.58 -24.41
N GLY A 568 36.27 -26.21 -25.59
CA GLY A 568 37.24 -27.26 -25.90
C GLY A 568 36.89 -28.60 -25.24
N THR A 569 37.72 -29.62 -25.47
CA THR A 569 37.59 -30.95 -24.86
C THR A 569 37.57 -30.86 -23.32
N PRO A 570 36.53 -31.38 -22.63
CA PRO A 570 36.53 -31.50 -21.18
C PRO A 570 37.79 -32.20 -20.67
N THR A 571 38.44 -31.63 -19.67
CA THR A 571 39.61 -32.27 -19.06
C THR A 571 39.23 -33.53 -18.28
N THR A 572 40.14 -34.50 -18.17
CA THR A 572 39.91 -35.71 -17.36
C THR A 572 39.55 -35.38 -15.91
N SER A 573 40.26 -34.43 -15.29
CA SER A 573 39.97 -33.98 -13.91
C SER A 573 38.60 -33.34 -13.73
N LEU A 574 38.04 -32.77 -14.80
CA LEU A 574 36.66 -32.29 -14.78
C LEU A 574 35.69 -33.47 -14.87
N MET A 575 35.91 -34.38 -15.84
CA MET A 575 35.03 -35.54 -16.02
C MET A 575 35.04 -36.48 -14.81
N GLU A 576 36.16 -36.64 -14.10
CA GLU A 576 36.26 -37.44 -12.87
C GLU A 576 35.38 -36.93 -11.72
N GLN A 577 34.89 -35.69 -11.77
CA GLN A 577 33.90 -35.19 -10.81
C GLN A 577 32.50 -35.78 -11.06
N TYR A 578 32.29 -36.39 -12.23
CA TYR A 578 31.02 -36.94 -12.65
C TYR A 578 31.13 -38.46 -12.80
N ARG A 579 30.22 -39.17 -12.14
CA ARG A 579 30.19 -40.64 -12.21
C ARG A 579 29.81 -41.16 -13.60
N HIS A 580 29.09 -40.34 -14.36
CA HIS A 580 28.61 -40.66 -15.70
C HIS A 580 28.87 -39.47 -16.64
N VAL A 581 29.40 -39.75 -17.82
CA VAL A 581 29.53 -38.79 -18.93
C VAL A 581 28.65 -39.28 -20.08
N ILE A 582 27.72 -38.45 -20.52
CA ILE A 582 26.97 -38.64 -21.77
C ILE A 582 27.63 -37.72 -22.80
N TRP A 583 28.21 -38.30 -23.86
CA TRP A 583 28.91 -37.55 -24.91
C TRP A 583 28.16 -37.67 -26.23
N LEU A 584 27.78 -36.52 -26.79
CA LEU A 584 26.95 -36.42 -27.99
C LEU A 584 27.75 -35.76 -29.12
N THR A 585 27.95 -36.50 -30.21
CA THR A 585 28.66 -35.99 -31.41
C THR A 585 27.68 -35.65 -32.54
N GLY A 586 26.37 -35.80 -32.30
CA GLY A 586 25.28 -35.39 -33.18
C GLY A 586 25.38 -35.95 -34.60
N ASP A 587 25.27 -35.10 -35.62
CA ASP A 587 25.30 -35.47 -37.04
C ASP A 587 26.71 -35.47 -37.66
N ARG A 588 27.75 -35.19 -36.87
CA ARG A 588 29.14 -35.29 -37.35
C ARG A 588 29.48 -36.71 -37.72
N TYR A 589 29.99 -36.89 -38.95
CA TYR A 589 30.44 -38.16 -39.50
C TYR A 589 31.95 -38.22 -39.80
N VAL A 590 32.67 -37.12 -39.53
CA VAL A 590 34.14 -37.01 -39.59
C VAL A 590 34.64 -36.21 -38.40
N ASN A 591 35.78 -36.62 -37.83
CA ASN A 591 36.29 -36.06 -36.55
C ASN A 591 35.23 -36.09 -35.43
N THR A 592 34.48 -37.19 -35.37
CA THR A 592 33.43 -37.43 -34.38
C THR A 592 33.97 -37.39 -32.95
N LEU A 593 35.17 -37.92 -32.74
CA LEU A 593 36.00 -37.69 -31.56
C LEU A 593 37.41 -37.35 -32.00
N THR A 594 37.91 -36.18 -31.61
CA THR A 594 39.29 -35.77 -31.89
C THR A 594 40.29 -36.61 -31.09
N SER A 595 41.57 -36.52 -31.44
CA SER A 595 42.63 -37.16 -30.63
C SER A 595 42.69 -36.63 -29.20
N ALA A 596 42.27 -35.38 -28.95
CA ALA A 596 42.19 -34.83 -27.61
C ALA A 596 41.04 -35.47 -26.81
N ASP A 597 39.86 -35.60 -27.43
CA ASP A 597 38.68 -36.22 -26.80
C ASP A 597 38.97 -37.67 -26.43
N ARG A 598 39.52 -38.45 -27.37
CA ARG A 598 39.91 -39.84 -27.10
C ARG A 598 40.91 -39.97 -25.97
N THR A 599 41.89 -39.07 -25.88
CA THR A 599 42.87 -39.09 -24.78
C THR A 599 42.20 -38.81 -23.43
N ALA A 600 41.33 -37.80 -23.37
CA ALA A 600 40.65 -37.41 -22.15
C ALA A 600 39.65 -38.50 -21.68
N LEU A 601 38.88 -39.06 -22.62
CA LEU A 601 37.92 -40.13 -22.38
C LEU A 601 38.60 -41.44 -21.97
N SER A 602 39.72 -41.80 -22.59
CA SER A 602 40.50 -42.97 -22.18
C SER A 602 40.95 -42.86 -20.73
N ALA A 603 41.53 -41.73 -20.34
CA ALA A 603 41.96 -41.51 -18.95
C ALA A 603 40.78 -41.51 -17.97
N TYR A 604 39.63 -40.95 -18.36
CA TYR A 604 38.40 -40.99 -17.57
C TYR A 604 37.90 -42.42 -17.35
N LEU A 605 37.89 -43.24 -18.40
CA LEU A 605 37.49 -44.65 -18.33
C LEU A 605 38.47 -45.50 -17.52
N ASP A 606 39.77 -45.26 -17.65
CA ASP A 606 40.80 -45.89 -16.82
C ASP A 606 40.62 -45.57 -15.33
N GLY A 607 40.11 -44.36 -15.02
CA GLY A 607 39.73 -43.93 -13.68
C GLY A 607 38.45 -44.56 -13.13
N GLY A 608 37.79 -45.45 -13.89
CA GLY A 608 36.54 -46.11 -13.50
C GLY A 608 35.27 -45.32 -13.86
N GLY A 609 35.41 -44.29 -14.69
CA GLY A 609 34.30 -43.51 -15.24
C GLY A 609 33.34 -44.33 -16.10
N ARG A 610 32.15 -43.78 -16.37
CA ARG A 610 31.11 -44.44 -17.17
C ARG A 610 30.72 -43.55 -18.35
N LEU A 611 30.95 -44.04 -19.56
CA LEU A 611 30.65 -43.30 -20.78
C LEU A 611 29.41 -43.85 -21.48
N PHE A 612 28.50 -42.95 -21.84
CA PHE A 612 27.48 -43.18 -22.86
C PHE A 612 27.82 -42.28 -24.06
N LEU A 613 28.09 -42.87 -25.22
CA LEU A 613 28.48 -42.15 -26.43
C LEU A 613 27.41 -42.31 -27.51
N SER A 614 26.98 -41.20 -28.12
CA SER A 614 25.97 -41.20 -29.19
C SER A 614 26.32 -40.24 -30.31
N GLY A 615 26.11 -40.65 -31.56
CA GLY A 615 26.32 -39.80 -32.73
C GLY A 615 26.29 -40.56 -34.06
N TRP A 616 26.30 -39.80 -35.15
CA TRP A 616 26.10 -40.31 -36.51
C TRP A 616 27.44 -40.63 -37.20
N GLY A 617 27.87 -41.88 -37.15
CA GLY A 617 29.10 -42.31 -37.85
C GLY A 617 30.33 -42.38 -36.95
N VAL A 618 30.15 -42.37 -35.63
CA VAL A 618 31.21 -42.63 -34.64
C VAL A 618 31.98 -43.92 -34.98
N GLY A 619 31.26 -45.00 -35.32
CA GLY A 619 31.87 -46.27 -35.69
C GLY A 619 32.71 -46.20 -36.96
N SER A 620 32.19 -45.54 -38.02
CA SER A 620 32.89 -45.42 -39.30
C SER A 620 34.14 -44.55 -39.22
N ASP A 621 34.08 -43.46 -38.47
CA ASP A 621 35.18 -42.49 -38.33
C ASP A 621 36.29 -43.01 -37.40
N LEU A 622 35.92 -43.83 -36.40
CA LEU A 622 36.87 -44.44 -35.47
C LEU A 622 37.37 -45.82 -35.92
N ASP A 623 36.98 -46.30 -37.10
CA ASP A 623 37.40 -47.60 -37.60
C ASP A 623 38.93 -47.71 -37.67
N GLY A 624 39.47 -48.82 -37.17
CA GLY A 624 40.90 -49.04 -37.05
C GLY A 624 41.62 -48.26 -35.94
N THR A 625 40.92 -47.46 -35.12
CA THR A 625 41.53 -46.79 -33.95
C THR A 625 41.54 -47.70 -32.72
N ALA A 626 42.55 -47.54 -31.85
CA ALA A 626 42.63 -48.27 -30.58
C ALA A 626 41.48 -47.89 -29.63
N PHE A 627 40.95 -46.66 -29.71
CA PHE A 627 39.84 -46.24 -28.85
C PHE A 627 38.58 -47.07 -29.09
N LEU A 628 38.24 -47.35 -30.35
CA LEU A 628 37.07 -48.15 -30.71
C LEU A 628 37.19 -49.60 -30.22
N SER A 629 38.34 -50.24 -30.43
CA SER A 629 38.54 -51.66 -30.10
C SER A 629 38.92 -51.91 -28.64
N GLU A 630 39.73 -51.05 -28.02
CA GLU A 630 40.27 -51.26 -26.68
C GLU A 630 39.44 -50.59 -25.56
N TYR A 631 38.75 -49.47 -25.83
CA TYR A 631 37.93 -48.77 -24.83
C TYR A 631 36.43 -48.95 -25.03
N LEU A 632 35.92 -48.78 -26.26
CA LEU A 632 34.51 -49.03 -26.56
C LEU A 632 34.20 -50.52 -26.74
N HIS A 633 35.24 -51.36 -26.90
CA HIS A 633 35.12 -52.80 -27.13
C HIS A 633 34.17 -53.14 -28.30
N ALA A 634 34.27 -52.37 -29.37
CA ALA A 634 33.42 -52.49 -30.55
C ALA A 634 34.25 -52.63 -31.84
N ASP A 635 33.63 -53.22 -32.86
CA ASP A 635 34.15 -53.29 -34.23
C ASP A 635 33.15 -52.59 -35.17
N TYR A 636 33.66 -51.89 -36.18
CA TYR A 636 32.80 -51.29 -37.20
C TYR A 636 32.38 -52.35 -38.24
N ALA A 637 31.07 -52.65 -38.28
CA ALA A 637 30.52 -53.67 -39.19
C ALA A 637 30.12 -53.12 -40.56
N GLY A 638 29.98 -51.80 -40.70
CA GLY A 638 29.49 -51.11 -41.89
C GLY A 638 28.26 -50.22 -41.63
N ASP A 639 27.93 -49.37 -42.60
CA ASP A 639 26.76 -48.50 -42.53
C ASP A 639 25.47 -49.29 -42.79
N GLY A 640 24.46 -49.09 -41.95
CA GLY A 640 23.14 -49.68 -42.15
C GLY A 640 22.35 -48.94 -43.25
N PRO A 641 21.46 -49.63 -43.98
CA PRO A 641 20.64 -48.99 -45.00
C PRO A 641 19.61 -48.03 -44.37
N TRP A 642 19.37 -46.88 -45.02
CA TRP A 642 18.34 -45.92 -44.60
C TRP A 642 16.96 -46.58 -44.43
N GLY A 643 16.25 -46.22 -43.36
CA GLY A 643 14.93 -46.79 -43.03
C GLY A 643 14.97 -48.21 -42.46
N SER A 644 16.15 -48.79 -42.21
CA SER A 644 16.26 -50.08 -41.52
C SER A 644 16.07 -49.92 -40.02
N THR A 645 15.56 -50.98 -39.39
CA THR A 645 15.47 -51.10 -37.94
C THR A 645 16.22 -52.35 -37.55
N GLU A 646 17.36 -52.16 -36.90
CA GLU A 646 18.23 -53.25 -36.49
C GLU A 646 18.07 -53.48 -34.98
N PRO A 647 17.80 -54.72 -34.53
CA PRO A 647 17.80 -55.03 -33.12
C PRO A 647 19.23 -54.90 -32.58
N LEU A 648 19.40 -54.20 -31.46
CA LEU A 648 20.67 -54.21 -30.75
C LEU A 648 20.87 -55.58 -30.12
N THR A 649 21.98 -56.23 -30.46
CA THR A 649 22.42 -57.45 -29.77
C THR A 649 23.75 -57.15 -29.10
N GLY A 650 23.83 -57.38 -27.79
CA GLY A 650 25.00 -57.06 -26.98
C GLY A 650 25.03 -57.81 -25.66
N GLY A 651 26.22 -58.00 -25.09
CA GLY A 651 26.39 -58.53 -23.74
C GLY A 651 26.14 -57.46 -22.67
N GLY A 652 25.97 -57.88 -21.41
CA GLY A 652 25.82 -56.95 -20.28
C GLY A 652 24.44 -56.31 -20.18
N PHE A 653 24.36 -54.97 -20.08
CA PHE A 653 23.10 -54.25 -19.80
C PHE A 653 22.04 -54.38 -20.91
N LEU A 654 22.45 -54.71 -22.14
CA LEU A 654 21.54 -54.98 -23.26
C LEU A 654 20.97 -56.42 -23.24
N ALA A 655 21.44 -57.29 -22.34
CA ALA A 655 20.97 -58.67 -22.25
C ALA A 655 19.50 -58.72 -21.81
N GLY A 656 18.61 -59.04 -22.75
CA GLY A 656 17.17 -59.19 -22.50
C GLY A 656 16.35 -57.91 -22.69
N LEU A 657 16.96 -56.79 -23.09
CA LEU A 657 16.21 -55.58 -23.45
C LEU A 657 15.91 -55.58 -24.96
N PRO A 658 14.64 -55.47 -25.39
CA PRO A 658 14.28 -55.37 -26.80
C PRO A 658 14.49 -53.93 -27.28
N VAL A 659 15.75 -53.53 -27.48
CA VAL A 659 16.09 -52.23 -28.06
C VAL A 659 16.40 -52.42 -29.54
N SER A 660 15.77 -51.62 -30.38
CA SER A 660 16.10 -51.54 -31.81
C SER A 660 16.53 -50.11 -32.15
N ILE A 661 17.53 -49.99 -33.01
CA ILE A 661 17.90 -48.70 -33.61
C ILE A 661 17.23 -48.62 -34.97
N THR A 662 16.41 -47.60 -35.18
CA THR A 662 15.84 -47.27 -36.49
C THR A 662 16.67 -46.18 -37.13
N ILE A 663 17.30 -46.50 -38.27
CA ILE A 663 17.97 -45.50 -39.11
C ILE A 663 16.86 -44.71 -39.81
N PRO A 664 16.82 -43.36 -39.70
CA PRO A 664 15.80 -42.54 -40.34
C PRO A 664 15.72 -42.81 -41.85
N VAL A 665 14.60 -42.51 -42.50
CA VAL A 665 14.55 -42.46 -43.98
C VAL A 665 15.10 -41.10 -44.39
N ALA A 666 16.06 -41.06 -45.33
CA ALA A 666 16.62 -39.79 -45.81
C ALA A 666 15.48 -38.81 -46.18
N GLN A 667 15.42 -37.67 -45.50
CA GLN A 667 14.60 -36.54 -45.97
C GLN A 667 15.27 -36.03 -47.25
N PRO A 668 14.55 -35.93 -48.38
CA PRO A 668 15.13 -35.34 -49.58
C PRO A 668 15.53 -33.89 -49.30
N ALA A 669 16.74 -33.53 -49.77
CA ALA A 669 17.38 -32.23 -49.59
C ALA A 669 16.54 -31.02 -50.03
#